data_AF-A0A6I6AFC0-F1
#
_entry.id   AF-A0A6I6AFC0-F1
#
_cell.length_a   1.000
_cell.length_b   1.000
_cell.length_c   1.000
_cell.angle_alpha   90.00
_cell.angle_beta   90.00
_cell.angle_gamma   90.00
#
_symmetry.space_group_name_H-M   'P 1'
#
loop_
_entity.id
_entity.type
_entity.pdbx_description
1 polymer ?
#
loop_
_entity_poly.entity_id
_entity_poly.type
_entity_poly.pdbx_seq_one_letter_code
_entity_poly.pdbx_strand_id
1 'polypeptide(L)'
;MKSLLYHILGCLILLSALSAQAAPPAESKVSVYPDKVELNGPRSRQQLIVTRQQDKSFVDLTRDVQFQSQQPAVVQVDAQGVIKPLANGTATVTVIDGAQKINIPVQVKDFDRQALLDFERDIHPLFSRFGCNGGSCHGKQRGQGGFQLSMFAFDPDYDYNALVKESRGRRASPLAPEQSLVLLKGAGKVPHGGGKKLPAEGQYYELLERWISEGATREVKGTPELVKISAEPTERIMLPKTKQQMVVTAHYSDGSTRDITDLAEFMSSESVYVSVDEHGLVTAGSLMGEASIIARYMGKFASLSVTIPSDHKVADEYYAKLPRNNFIDGLVWDKLQKYGLKPSDPIDDATYLRRVSLDIIGRTPTAEEARAFLQDPSPNKRERLVDYLLEQPEFGDHWANKWADLLRPNPYHVGIKTVLNYDAWIRESFHQNKPLDQFTHELLTAKGGTWHNGAVTMFRDRRKPEELTTIVSQLFLGIRLSCAQCHHHPNEVWGQEDFYSFAAYFAKIGRKGRGISAPISGSEEMVFTSNSGSVRHPLTNEVLPPRPLFGEVPELKENQDPREILADWIISPQNHFFAEVNANRVWADLMGRGIVEPIDDFRESNPPSNKPLIKALGQKFREQKFDLKQYIKTIVLSHVYSLSAIPNETNVGDTRNYSRHYRQRLRAEVLLDSVSEMIGVPDTFSAMPKDSTAKQIWTHRVSSVFLDSFGRPDPNQDPPCERTTDTTVVQVLHMMNSRDLYSRIQSKNANSAKWAESKMTPDQIMEELYLTAYSRYPTIEEKRLGRSLFEEEGVSRQQVIEDLMWALLNTPEYLFKN
;
A
#
# COMPACT_ATOMS: atom_id res chain seq x y z
N MET A 1 -37.35 -66.62 -12.79
CA MET A 1 -38.81 -66.67 -13.02
C MET A 1 -39.44 -67.39 -11.83
N LYS A 2 -39.91 -66.74 -10.76
CA LYS A 2 -41.08 -65.87 -10.70
C LYS A 2 -40.77 -64.56 -9.94
N SER A 3 -39.75 -63.87 -10.43
CA SER A 3 -39.59 -62.43 -10.37
C SER A 3 -40.44 -61.88 -11.52
N LEU A 4 -41.56 -61.20 -11.21
CA LEU A 4 -42.19 -60.12 -12.02
C LEU A 4 -43.57 -59.63 -11.51
N LEU A 5 -44.11 -60.11 -10.37
CA LEU A 5 -45.48 -59.72 -9.95
C LEU A 5 -45.63 -58.92 -8.65
N TYR A 6 -44.53 -58.61 -7.95
CA TYR A 6 -44.55 -57.78 -6.73
C TYR A 6 -43.94 -56.38 -6.92
N HIS A 7 -43.77 -55.93 -8.16
CA HIS A 7 -43.16 -54.62 -8.50
C HIS A 7 -44.09 -53.61 -9.18
N ILE A 8 -45.41 -53.87 -9.25
CA ILE A 8 -46.35 -52.98 -9.96
C ILE A 8 -47.44 -52.36 -9.05
N LEU A 9 -47.53 -52.73 -7.76
CA LEU A 9 -48.56 -52.15 -6.86
C LEU A 9 -48.02 -51.23 -5.74
N GLY A 10 -46.72 -50.96 -5.70
CA GLY A 10 -46.08 -50.06 -4.72
C GLY A 10 -45.62 -48.70 -5.26
N CYS A 11 -45.89 -48.38 -6.52
CA CYS A 11 -45.36 -47.19 -7.21
C CYS A 11 -46.41 -46.09 -7.51
N LEU A 12 -47.58 -46.11 -6.87
CA LEU A 12 -48.67 -45.15 -7.17
C LEU A 12 -49.21 -44.36 -5.96
N ILE A 13 -48.54 -44.41 -4.79
CA ILE A 13 -48.94 -43.64 -3.59
C ILE A 13 -47.72 -42.97 -2.92
N LEU A 14 -46.84 -42.34 -3.72
CA LEU A 14 -45.71 -41.53 -3.22
C LEU A 14 -45.35 -40.38 -4.18
N LEU A 15 -46.34 -39.83 -4.87
CA LEU A 15 -46.18 -38.71 -5.83
C LEU A 15 -47.19 -37.57 -5.61
N SER A 16 -47.62 -37.39 -4.37
CA SER A 16 -48.52 -36.30 -3.97
C SER A 16 -48.15 -35.80 -2.57
N ALA A 17 -46.99 -35.16 -2.45
CA ALA A 17 -46.62 -34.38 -1.28
C ALA A 17 -45.67 -33.24 -1.68
N LEU A 18 -46.25 -32.04 -1.75
CA LEU A 18 -45.60 -30.73 -1.72
C LEU A 18 -44.55 -30.42 -2.82
N SER A 19 -45.04 -30.20 -4.04
CA SER A 19 -44.54 -29.06 -4.82
C SER A 19 -45.08 -27.77 -4.17
N ALA A 20 -44.47 -27.36 -3.05
CA ALA A 20 -44.52 -25.97 -2.65
C ALA A 20 -43.75 -25.20 -3.73
N GLN A 21 -44.49 -24.75 -4.74
CA GLN A 21 -43.99 -23.83 -5.74
C GLN A 21 -43.54 -22.60 -4.95
N ALA A 22 -42.23 -22.49 -4.72
CA ALA A 22 -41.64 -21.29 -4.17
C ALA A 22 -42.21 -20.16 -5.02
N ALA A 23 -42.87 -19.20 -4.37
CA ALA A 23 -43.27 -17.97 -5.03
C ALA A 23 -42.05 -17.46 -5.82
N PRO A 24 -42.20 -17.09 -7.10
CA PRO A 24 -41.09 -16.53 -7.84
C PRO A 24 -40.46 -15.43 -6.98
N PRO A 25 -39.13 -15.41 -6.80
CA PRO A 25 -38.49 -14.35 -6.03
C PRO A 25 -39.02 -13.02 -6.58
N ALA A 26 -39.50 -12.15 -5.69
CA ALA A 26 -40.02 -10.84 -6.07
C ALA A 26 -39.01 -10.21 -7.05
N GLU A 27 -39.45 -9.93 -8.28
CA GLU A 27 -38.54 -9.50 -9.36
C GLU A 27 -37.67 -8.36 -8.85
N SER A 28 -36.36 -8.60 -8.71
CA SER A 28 -35.46 -7.56 -8.23
C SER A 28 -35.46 -6.42 -9.25
N LYS A 29 -35.78 -5.22 -8.76
CA LYS A 29 -35.99 -4.03 -9.58
C LYS A 29 -34.71 -3.68 -10.35
N VAL A 30 -34.83 -3.49 -11.66
CA VAL A 30 -33.73 -2.96 -12.48
C VAL A 30 -33.53 -1.48 -12.18
N SER A 31 -32.28 -1.06 -12.05
CA SER A 31 -31.86 0.34 -11.92
C SER A 31 -31.04 0.77 -13.12
N VAL A 32 -31.20 2.03 -13.52
CA VAL A 32 -30.46 2.64 -14.63
C VAL A 32 -29.73 3.87 -14.12
N TYR A 33 -28.47 4.02 -14.48
CA TYR A 33 -27.66 5.22 -14.22
C TYR A 33 -27.11 5.80 -15.54
N PRO A 34 -27.10 7.12 -15.70
CA PRO A 34 -27.87 8.09 -14.92
C PRO A 34 -29.38 7.92 -15.19
N ASP A 35 -30.21 8.43 -14.27
CA ASP A 35 -31.68 8.39 -14.38
C ASP A 35 -32.24 9.50 -15.30
N LYS A 36 -31.41 10.46 -15.68
CA LYS A 36 -31.66 11.52 -16.67
C LYS A 36 -30.38 11.85 -17.43
N VAL A 37 -30.51 12.33 -18.66
CA VAL A 37 -29.35 12.63 -19.52
C VAL A 37 -29.45 14.03 -20.10
N GLU A 38 -28.39 14.81 -19.96
CA GLU A 38 -28.22 16.12 -20.60
C GLU A 38 -27.02 16.08 -21.55
N LEU A 39 -27.27 16.33 -22.83
CA LEU A 39 -26.29 16.32 -23.91
C LEU A 39 -26.10 17.74 -24.43
N ASN A 40 -24.89 18.28 -24.30
CA ASN A 40 -24.55 19.63 -24.74
C ASN A 40 -23.60 19.57 -25.94
N GLY A 41 -24.10 19.97 -27.11
CA GLY A 41 -23.34 19.99 -28.35
C GLY A 41 -23.25 18.63 -29.06
N PRO A 42 -22.79 18.62 -30.32
CA PRO A 42 -22.86 17.45 -31.21
C PRO A 42 -21.86 16.34 -30.86
N ARG A 43 -20.87 16.63 -30.00
CA ARG A 43 -19.83 15.69 -29.56
C ARG A 43 -20.11 15.08 -28.18
N SER A 44 -21.19 15.48 -27.53
CA SER A 44 -21.58 14.92 -26.24
C SER A 44 -22.05 13.47 -26.41
N ARG A 45 -21.87 12.69 -25.37
CA ARG A 45 -22.36 11.31 -25.27
C ARG A 45 -22.70 11.00 -23.83
N GLN A 46 -23.45 9.93 -23.64
CA GLN A 46 -23.70 9.37 -22.31
C GLN A 46 -23.83 7.86 -22.39
N GLN A 47 -22.99 7.14 -21.65
CA GLN A 47 -23.10 5.71 -21.37
C GLN A 47 -24.14 5.51 -20.27
N LEU A 48 -25.11 4.64 -20.54
CA LEU A 48 -26.01 4.11 -19.51
C LEU A 48 -25.39 2.88 -18.85
N ILE A 49 -25.65 2.70 -17.56
CA ILE A 49 -25.38 1.47 -16.81
C ILE A 49 -26.74 0.92 -16.39
N VAL A 50 -26.99 -0.35 -16.69
CA VAL A 50 -28.21 -1.04 -16.26
C VAL A 50 -27.80 -2.15 -15.32
N THR A 51 -28.31 -2.13 -14.10
CA THR A 51 -27.98 -3.11 -13.07
C THR A 51 -29.22 -3.71 -12.44
N ARG A 52 -29.09 -4.95 -11.99
CA ARG A 52 -30.06 -5.63 -11.13
C ARG A 52 -29.36 -6.10 -9.87
N GLN A 53 -29.92 -5.79 -8.71
CA GLN A 53 -29.41 -6.32 -7.45
C GLN A 53 -29.81 -7.79 -7.30
N GLN A 54 -28.86 -8.62 -6.86
CA GLN A 54 -29.09 -10.02 -6.52
C GLN A 54 -28.41 -10.31 -5.18
N ASP A 55 -29.20 -10.49 -4.11
CA ASP A 55 -28.70 -10.57 -2.74
C ASP A 55 -27.78 -9.38 -2.38
N LYS A 56 -26.49 -9.64 -2.11
CA LYS A 56 -25.43 -8.66 -1.81
C LYS A 56 -24.61 -8.27 -3.05
N SER A 57 -24.83 -8.89 -4.21
CA SER A 57 -24.11 -8.60 -5.46
C SER A 57 -24.96 -7.81 -6.45
N PHE A 58 -24.29 -7.31 -7.48
CA PHE A 58 -24.94 -6.65 -8.62
C PHE A 58 -24.63 -7.43 -9.89
N VAL A 59 -25.65 -7.54 -10.75
CA VAL A 59 -25.51 -8.04 -12.10
C VAL A 59 -25.64 -6.86 -13.05
N ASP A 60 -24.62 -6.63 -13.87
CA ASP A 60 -24.70 -5.68 -14.97
C ASP A 60 -25.49 -6.31 -16.12
N LEU A 61 -26.54 -5.63 -16.55
CA LEU A 61 -27.42 -6.01 -17.64
C LEU A 61 -27.28 -5.07 -18.84
N THR A 62 -26.31 -4.14 -18.82
CA THR A 62 -26.18 -3.08 -19.82
C THR A 62 -26.09 -3.64 -21.23
N ARG A 63 -25.52 -4.82 -21.42
CA ARG A 63 -25.39 -5.50 -22.72
C ARG A 63 -26.40 -6.61 -22.95
N ASP A 64 -27.27 -6.87 -21.97
CA ASP A 64 -28.30 -7.91 -22.00
C ASP A 64 -29.70 -7.34 -22.26
N VAL A 65 -29.90 -6.04 -22.02
CA VAL A 65 -31.15 -5.31 -22.27
C VAL A 65 -31.20 -4.71 -23.68
N GLN A 66 -32.41 -4.34 -24.11
CA GLN A 66 -32.61 -3.59 -25.35
C GLN A 66 -32.79 -2.10 -25.06
N PHE A 67 -32.12 -1.24 -25.83
CA PHE A 67 -32.31 0.20 -25.80
C PHE A 67 -33.10 0.68 -27.02
N GLN A 68 -34.05 1.58 -26.79
CA GLN A 68 -34.84 2.17 -27.86
C GLN A 68 -35.00 3.68 -27.65
N SER A 69 -34.64 4.48 -28.65
CA SER A 69 -34.99 5.91 -28.68
C SER A 69 -36.43 6.07 -29.19
N GLN A 70 -37.26 6.77 -28.42
CA GLN A 70 -38.63 7.12 -28.83
C GLN A 70 -38.64 8.29 -29.83
N GLN A 71 -37.54 9.04 -29.92
CA GLN A 71 -37.34 10.15 -30.86
C GLN A 71 -36.00 9.95 -31.58
N PRO A 72 -35.92 9.02 -32.55
CA PRO A 72 -34.67 8.68 -33.25
C PRO A 72 -34.11 9.83 -34.11
N ALA A 73 -34.90 10.88 -34.36
CA ALA A 73 -34.41 12.11 -35.00
C ALA A 73 -33.63 13.03 -34.04
N VAL A 74 -33.79 12.86 -32.73
CA VAL A 74 -33.19 13.73 -31.69
C VAL A 74 -31.98 13.04 -31.04
N VAL A 75 -32.10 11.75 -30.71
CA VAL A 75 -31.00 10.96 -30.12
C VAL A 75 -30.97 9.54 -30.69
N GLN A 76 -29.77 9.02 -30.83
CA GLN A 76 -29.50 7.61 -31.09
C GLN A 76 -28.98 6.96 -29.81
N VAL A 77 -29.35 5.70 -29.58
CA VAL A 77 -28.77 4.83 -28.55
C VAL A 77 -28.31 3.53 -29.20
N ASP A 78 -27.09 3.08 -28.89
CA ASP A 78 -26.55 1.82 -29.41
C ASP A 78 -26.83 0.63 -28.47
N ALA A 79 -26.46 -0.58 -28.91
CA ALA A 79 -26.67 -1.81 -28.15
C ALA A 79 -25.78 -1.90 -26.89
N GLN A 80 -24.78 -1.03 -26.76
CA GLN A 80 -23.92 -0.92 -25.60
C GLN A 80 -24.47 0.10 -24.59
N GLY A 81 -25.58 0.78 -24.89
CA GLY A 81 -26.20 1.77 -24.02
C GLY A 81 -25.59 3.18 -24.13
N VAL A 82 -24.87 3.49 -25.22
CA VAL A 82 -24.32 4.83 -25.46
C VAL A 82 -25.34 5.67 -26.22
N ILE A 83 -25.73 6.79 -25.62
CA ILE A 83 -26.60 7.80 -26.21
C ILE A 83 -25.74 8.87 -26.89
N LYS A 84 -26.08 9.21 -28.13
CA LYS A 84 -25.48 10.31 -28.91
C LYS A 84 -26.57 11.24 -29.45
N PRO A 85 -26.33 12.57 -29.49
CA PRO A 85 -27.30 13.52 -30.01
C PRO A 85 -27.31 13.52 -31.54
N LEU A 86 -28.47 13.80 -32.13
CA LEU A 86 -28.68 13.97 -33.58
C LEU A 86 -29.34 15.32 -33.92
N ALA A 87 -30.07 15.92 -32.99
CA ALA A 87 -30.65 17.25 -33.11
C ALA A 87 -30.97 17.84 -31.72
N ASN A 88 -31.15 19.16 -31.64
CA ASN A 88 -31.68 19.82 -30.45
C ASN A 88 -33.10 19.34 -30.11
N GLY A 89 -33.41 19.16 -28.82
CA GLY A 89 -34.76 18.79 -28.38
C GLY A 89 -34.80 17.90 -27.14
N THR A 90 -35.99 17.38 -26.84
CA THR A 90 -36.21 16.39 -25.77
C THR A 90 -36.53 15.03 -26.38
N ALA A 91 -35.91 13.98 -25.85
CA ALA A 91 -36.16 12.61 -26.24
C ALA A 91 -36.37 11.73 -25.00
N THR A 92 -36.88 10.52 -25.20
CA THR A 92 -36.91 9.48 -24.18
C THR A 92 -36.20 8.25 -24.72
N VAL A 93 -35.25 7.73 -23.95
CA VAL A 93 -34.62 6.43 -24.21
C VAL A 93 -35.27 5.41 -23.28
N THR A 94 -35.87 4.37 -23.86
CA THR A 94 -36.48 3.27 -23.11
C THR A 94 -35.49 2.11 -23.00
N VAL A 95 -35.22 1.68 -21.78
CA VAL A 95 -34.51 0.43 -21.44
C VAL A 95 -35.56 -0.67 -21.29
N ILE A 96 -35.39 -1.77 -22.03
CA ILE A 96 -36.34 -2.90 -22.08
C ILE A 96 -35.62 -4.16 -21.59
N ASP A 97 -36.12 -4.71 -20.47
CA ASP A 97 -35.66 -5.95 -19.85
C ASP A 97 -36.85 -6.88 -19.64
N GLY A 98 -37.10 -7.78 -20.60
CA GLY A 98 -38.29 -8.61 -20.61
C GLY A 98 -39.58 -7.77 -20.60
N ALA A 99 -40.36 -7.85 -19.52
CA ALA A 99 -41.58 -7.06 -19.33
C ALA A 99 -41.33 -5.68 -18.70
N GLN A 100 -40.17 -5.46 -18.07
CA GLN A 100 -39.85 -4.19 -17.42
C GLN A 100 -39.38 -3.16 -18.46
N LYS A 101 -39.94 -1.95 -18.38
CA LYS A 101 -39.56 -0.80 -19.22
C LYS A 101 -39.24 0.40 -18.34
N ILE A 102 -38.04 0.95 -18.49
CA ILE A 102 -37.60 2.13 -17.76
C ILE A 102 -37.36 3.25 -18.78
N ASN A 103 -37.98 4.40 -18.58
CA ASN A 103 -37.88 5.54 -19.48
C ASN A 103 -36.90 6.57 -18.91
N ILE A 104 -35.86 6.88 -19.68
CA ILE A 104 -34.82 7.84 -19.33
C ILE A 104 -35.06 9.13 -20.13
N PRO A 105 -35.39 10.25 -19.48
CA PRO A 105 -35.51 11.53 -20.15
C PRO A 105 -34.13 12.01 -20.62
N VAL A 106 -34.07 12.44 -21.89
CA VAL A 106 -32.86 12.98 -22.52
C VAL A 106 -33.15 14.39 -23.03
N GLN A 107 -32.29 15.35 -22.71
CA GLN A 107 -32.34 16.70 -23.26
C GLN A 107 -31.07 17.00 -24.04
N VAL A 108 -31.23 17.44 -25.29
CA VAL A 108 -30.13 17.88 -26.16
C VAL A 108 -30.20 19.39 -26.34
N LYS A 109 -29.10 20.07 -26.02
CA LYS A 109 -28.91 21.52 -26.20
C LYS A 109 -27.68 21.79 -27.08
N ASP A 110 -27.65 22.96 -27.71
CA ASP A 110 -26.53 23.47 -28.48
C ASP A 110 -25.98 22.52 -29.57
N PHE A 111 -26.80 21.61 -30.11
CA PHE A 111 -26.36 20.64 -31.13
C PHE A 111 -25.80 21.31 -32.40
N ASP A 112 -26.50 22.34 -32.89
CA ASP A 112 -26.08 23.10 -34.08
C ASP A 112 -24.91 24.06 -33.81
N ARG A 113 -24.51 24.21 -32.54
CA ARG A 113 -23.42 25.10 -32.15
C ARG A 113 -22.08 24.40 -32.34
N GLN A 114 -21.38 24.76 -33.41
CA GLN A 114 -19.98 24.38 -33.60
C GLN A 114 -19.08 25.26 -32.75
N ALA A 115 -18.89 24.89 -31.48
CA ALA A 115 -17.87 25.52 -30.64
C ALA A 115 -16.46 25.28 -31.22
N LEU A 116 -15.59 26.29 -31.08
CA LEU A 116 -14.17 26.17 -31.35
C LEU A 116 -13.54 25.10 -30.45
N LEU A 117 -12.57 24.38 -30.98
CA LEU A 117 -11.85 23.35 -30.24
C LEU A 117 -10.73 23.97 -29.39
N ASP A 118 -10.77 23.67 -28.11
CA ASP A 118 -9.72 24.06 -27.16
C ASP A 118 -8.67 22.95 -27.09
N PHE A 119 -7.39 23.30 -27.14
CA PHE A 119 -6.33 22.29 -27.15
C PHE A 119 -6.37 21.43 -25.89
N GLU A 120 -6.41 22.06 -24.72
CA GLU A 120 -6.30 21.37 -23.44
C GLU A 120 -7.55 20.53 -23.16
N ARG A 121 -8.74 21.08 -23.41
CA ARG A 121 -9.99 20.36 -23.13
C ARG A 121 -10.31 19.26 -24.16
N ASP A 122 -10.07 19.52 -25.45
CA ASP A 122 -10.62 18.68 -26.53
C ASP A 122 -9.57 17.82 -27.25
N ILE A 123 -8.30 18.24 -27.28
CA ILE A 123 -7.27 17.61 -28.12
C ILE A 123 -6.21 16.89 -27.30
N HIS A 124 -5.75 17.54 -26.24
CA HIS A 124 -4.72 17.04 -25.34
C HIS A 124 -5.05 15.66 -24.74
N PRO A 125 -6.31 15.36 -24.35
CA PRO A 125 -6.66 14.03 -23.81
C PRO A 125 -6.49 12.90 -24.82
N LEU A 126 -6.56 13.17 -26.13
CA LEU A 126 -6.41 12.16 -27.17
C LEU A 126 -5.01 11.54 -27.14
N PHE A 127 -3.98 12.31 -26.77
CA PHE A 127 -2.61 11.80 -26.72
C PHE A 127 -2.42 10.78 -25.60
N SER A 128 -3.08 10.97 -24.45
CA SER A 128 -3.10 9.98 -23.36
C SER A 128 -3.94 8.78 -23.76
N ARG A 129 -5.14 9.01 -24.31
CA ARG A 129 -6.05 7.95 -24.74
C ARG A 129 -5.39 6.96 -25.71
N PHE A 130 -4.62 7.46 -26.68
CA PHE A 130 -3.94 6.63 -27.67
C PHE A 130 -2.48 6.31 -27.30
N GLY A 131 -2.05 6.62 -26.08
CA GLY A 131 -0.72 6.30 -25.54
C GLY A 131 0.45 7.00 -26.23
N CYS A 132 0.20 8.11 -26.95
CA CYS A 132 1.21 8.88 -27.66
C CYS A 132 2.22 9.54 -26.71
N ASN A 133 1.75 10.00 -25.56
CA ASN A 133 2.51 10.69 -24.52
C ASN A 133 2.87 9.78 -23.32
N GLY A 134 2.79 8.45 -23.50
CA GLY A 134 3.26 7.48 -22.52
C GLY A 134 4.79 7.39 -22.48
N GLY A 135 5.34 6.87 -21.37
CA GLY A 135 6.80 6.74 -21.16
C GLY A 135 7.54 5.87 -22.19
N SER A 136 6.82 4.98 -22.90
CA SER A 136 7.36 4.17 -23.99
C SER A 136 7.38 4.89 -25.36
N CYS A 137 6.75 6.06 -25.47
CA CYS A 137 6.57 6.83 -26.71
C CYS A 137 7.13 8.26 -26.56
N HIS A 138 6.34 9.30 -26.87
CA HIS A 138 6.80 10.70 -26.83
C HIS A 138 6.87 11.28 -25.40
N GLY A 139 6.27 10.62 -24.40
CA GLY A 139 6.37 10.98 -22.99
C GLY A 139 7.67 10.57 -22.30
N LYS A 140 8.59 9.93 -23.04
CA LYS A 140 9.94 9.61 -22.56
C LYS A 140 10.72 10.90 -22.31
N GLN A 141 11.64 10.90 -21.34
CA GLN A 141 12.42 12.10 -20.94
C GLN A 141 13.14 12.84 -22.09
N ARG A 142 13.49 12.16 -23.19
CA ARG A 142 14.11 12.77 -24.39
C ARG A 142 13.18 12.77 -25.62
N GLY A 143 11.91 12.42 -25.44
CA GLY A 143 10.96 12.14 -26.50
C GLY A 143 11.42 11.00 -27.43
N GLN A 144 10.85 11.00 -28.64
CA GLN A 144 11.25 10.11 -29.74
C GLN A 144 11.28 10.87 -31.07
N GLY A 145 12.32 10.63 -31.87
CA GLY A 145 12.46 11.25 -33.19
C GLY A 145 12.44 12.78 -33.16
N GLY A 146 12.99 13.37 -32.08
CA GLY A 146 12.99 14.82 -31.85
C GLY A 146 11.62 15.41 -31.49
N PHE A 147 10.61 14.59 -31.21
CA PHE A 147 9.29 15.02 -30.72
C PHE A 147 9.09 14.52 -29.29
N GLN A 148 8.89 15.44 -28.36
CA GLN A 148 8.73 15.17 -26.95
C GLN A 148 7.40 15.77 -26.48
N LEU A 149 6.69 15.00 -25.68
CA LEU A 149 5.48 15.42 -24.98
C LEU A 149 5.71 15.24 -23.48
N SER A 150 5.00 16.02 -22.67
CA SER A 150 4.82 15.82 -21.26
C SER A 150 4.21 14.44 -21.01
N MET A 151 4.65 13.78 -19.94
CA MET A 151 4.17 12.43 -19.64
C MET A 151 2.68 12.51 -19.27
N PHE A 152 1.84 11.75 -19.99
CA PHE A 152 0.41 11.65 -19.75
C PHE A 152 -0.37 12.98 -19.76
N ALA A 153 0.06 13.95 -20.57
CA ALA A 153 -0.65 15.21 -20.80
C ALA A 153 -0.72 16.10 -19.54
N PHE A 154 0.40 16.23 -18.82
CA PHE A 154 0.45 17.04 -17.61
C PHE A 154 0.81 18.51 -17.85
N ASP A 155 1.52 18.83 -18.93
CA ASP A 155 1.90 20.20 -19.29
C ASP A 155 1.33 20.55 -20.66
N PRO A 156 0.10 21.12 -20.71
CA PRO A 156 -0.57 21.47 -21.95
C PRO A 156 0.20 22.52 -22.78
N ASP A 157 0.90 23.45 -22.14
CA ASP A 157 1.66 24.48 -22.86
C ASP A 157 2.89 23.91 -23.53
N TYR A 158 3.64 23.08 -22.81
CA TYR A 158 4.77 22.33 -23.38
C TYR A 158 4.32 21.48 -24.56
N ASP A 159 3.23 20.73 -24.40
CA ASP A 159 2.71 19.83 -25.44
C ASP A 159 2.20 20.57 -26.67
N TYR A 160 1.50 21.68 -26.44
CA TYR A 160 1.06 22.56 -27.53
C TYR A 160 2.26 23.12 -28.31
N ASN A 161 3.28 23.62 -27.62
CA ASN A 161 4.46 24.18 -28.26
C ASN A 161 5.22 23.10 -29.06
N ALA A 162 5.36 21.90 -28.49
CA ALA A 162 5.99 20.76 -29.16
C ALA A 162 5.20 20.31 -30.40
N LEU A 163 3.88 20.37 -30.35
CA LEU A 163 3.00 19.96 -31.45
C LEU A 163 2.89 21.02 -32.54
N VAL A 164 2.76 22.29 -32.19
CA VAL A 164 2.38 23.37 -33.12
C VAL A 164 3.57 24.25 -33.51
N LYS A 165 4.49 24.56 -32.59
CA LYS A 165 5.56 25.54 -32.85
C LYS A 165 6.87 24.90 -33.29
N GLU A 166 7.23 23.76 -32.70
CA GLU A 166 8.46 23.06 -33.02
C GLU A 166 8.47 22.45 -34.44
N SER A 167 9.65 22.02 -34.90
CA SER A 167 9.86 21.42 -36.24
C SER A 167 9.31 22.28 -37.39
N ARG A 168 9.26 23.61 -37.19
CA ARG A 168 8.70 24.60 -38.13
C ARG A 168 7.21 24.35 -38.43
N GLY A 169 6.44 23.89 -37.45
CA GLY A 169 4.99 23.67 -37.56
C GLY A 169 4.57 22.47 -38.42
N ARG A 170 5.50 21.60 -38.83
CA ARG A 170 5.18 20.43 -39.67
C ARG A 170 4.33 19.37 -38.96
N ARG A 171 4.26 19.41 -37.63
CA ARG A 171 3.54 18.40 -36.83
C ARG A 171 2.04 18.66 -36.80
N ALA A 172 1.63 19.93 -36.77
CA ALA A 172 0.26 20.39 -36.94
C ALA A 172 0.29 21.59 -37.90
N SER A 173 -0.09 21.38 -39.16
CA SER A 173 -0.03 22.38 -40.22
C SER A 173 -1.44 22.84 -40.62
N PRO A 174 -1.91 24.01 -40.16
CA PRO A 174 -3.24 24.50 -40.50
C PRO A 174 -3.49 24.73 -42.00
N LEU A 175 -2.43 25.00 -42.78
CA LEU A 175 -2.53 25.24 -44.22
C LEU A 175 -2.72 23.95 -45.04
N ALA A 176 -2.36 22.81 -44.47
CA ALA A 176 -2.58 21.49 -45.06
C ALA A 176 -2.82 20.48 -43.93
N PRO A 177 -4.00 20.53 -43.26
CA PRO A 177 -4.28 19.73 -42.08
C PRO A 177 -4.01 18.24 -42.29
N GLU A 178 -4.43 17.68 -43.42
CA GLU A 178 -4.27 16.28 -43.81
C GLU A 178 -2.79 15.85 -43.98
N GLN A 179 -1.88 16.80 -44.21
CA GLN A 179 -0.43 16.57 -44.31
C GLN A 179 0.29 16.72 -42.96
N SER A 180 -0.43 17.02 -41.89
CA SER A 180 0.14 17.16 -40.55
C SER A 180 0.74 15.83 -40.09
N LEU A 181 2.03 15.85 -39.69
CA LEU A 181 2.72 14.62 -39.28
C LEU A 181 2.04 13.91 -38.13
N VAL A 182 1.34 14.63 -37.24
CA VAL A 182 0.59 14.02 -36.12
C VAL A 182 -0.53 13.10 -36.62
N LEU A 183 -1.25 13.49 -37.68
CA LEU A 183 -2.30 12.67 -38.30
C LEU A 183 -1.68 11.54 -39.13
N LEU A 184 -0.71 11.86 -39.98
CA LEU A 184 -0.08 10.87 -40.86
C LEU A 184 0.61 9.74 -40.09
N LYS A 185 1.41 10.09 -39.06
CA LYS A 185 2.10 9.09 -38.22
C LYS A 185 1.14 8.40 -37.25
N GLY A 186 0.23 9.15 -36.64
CA GLY A 186 -0.77 8.61 -35.72
C GLY A 186 -1.62 7.53 -36.39
N ALA A 187 -2.13 7.80 -37.59
CA ALA A 187 -2.93 6.89 -38.39
C ALA A 187 -2.13 5.78 -39.08
N GLY A 188 -0.79 5.80 -39.01
CA GLY A 188 0.09 4.86 -39.71
C GLY A 188 0.10 5.04 -41.23
N LYS A 189 -0.30 6.21 -41.75
CA LYS A 189 -0.23 6.56 -43.19
C LYS A 189 1.22 6.78 -43.66
N VAL A 190 2.12 7.08 -42.73
CA VAL A 190 3.57 7.09 -42.94
C VAL A 190 4.29 6.30 -41.84
N PRO A 191 5.53 5.82 -42.06
CA PRO A 191 6.26 5.04 -41.07
C PRO A 191 6.37 5.75 -39.72
N HIS A 192 5.97 5.04 -38.67
CA HIS A 192 6.03 5.50 -37.29
C HIS A 192 6.53 4.36 -36.40
N GLY A 193 7.63 4.58 -35.67
CA GLY A 193 8.24 3.56 -34.82
C GLY A 193 7.33 3.04 -33.69
N GLY A 194 6.36 3.85 -33.25
CA GLY A 194 5.35 3.45 -32.27
C GLY A 194 4.14 2.71 -32.85
N GLY A 195 4.14 2.44 -34.16
CA GLY A 195 3.00 1.83 -34.87
C GLY A 195 1.81 2.78 -35.04
N LYS A 196 0.67 2.23 -35.46
CA LYS A 196 -0.60 2.95 -35.56
C LYS A 196 -1.16 3.20 -34.14
N LYS A 197 -1.35 4.47 -33.79
CA LYS A 197 -1.89 4.89 -32.48
C LYS A 197 -3.29 5.46 -32.58
N LEU A 198 -3.53 6.28 -33.60
CA LEU A 198 -4.82 6.89 -33.89
C LEU A 198 -5.54 6.06 -34.98
N PRO A 199 -6.85 5.82 -34.87
CA PRO A 199 -7.64 5.33 -36.00
C PRO A 199 -7.48 6.24 -37.22
N ALA A 200 -7.49 5.68 -38.43
CA ALA A 200 -7.31 6.46 -39.66
C ALA A 200 -8.57 7.22 -40.09
N GLU A 201 -9.70 6.90 -39.45
CA GLU A 201 -11.05 7.39 -39.68
C GLU A 201 -11.79 7.42 -38.33
N GLY A 202 -12.87 8.19 -38.24
CA GLY A 202 -13.73 8.27 -37.07
C GLY A 202 -13.49 9.51 -36.20
N GLN A 203 -14.31 9.64 -35.16
CA GLN A 203 -14.52 10.91 -34.44
C GLN A 203 -13.24 11.58 -33.92
N TYR A 204 -12.24 10.81 -33.45
CA TYR A 204 -11.03 11.40 -32.87
C TYR A 204 -10.01 11.84 -33.91
N TYR A 205 -9.96 11.16 -35.07
CA TYR A 205 -9.15 11.61 -36.20
C TYR A 205 -9.72 12.92 -36.74
N GLU A 206 -11.02 12.95 -36.97
CA GLU A 206 -11.76 14.13 -37.44
C GLU A 206 -11.67 15.29 -36.45
N LEU A 207 -11.69 15.02 -35.15
CA LEU A 207 -11.53 16.04 -34.10
C LEU A 207 -10.15 16.71 -34.17
N LEU A 208 -9.09 15.91 -34.30
CA LEU A 208 -7.73 16.43 -34.40
C LEU A 208 -7.50 17.18 -35.71
N GLU A 209 -8.00 16.65 -36.83
CA GLU A 209 -7.96 17.31 -38.14
C GLU A 209 -8.71 18.64 -38.14
N ARG A 210 -9.92 18.67 -37.57
CA ARG A 210 -10.71 19.88 -37.42
C ARG A 210 -9.97 20.94 -36.61
N TRP A 211 -9.42 20.58 -35.46
CA TRP A 211 -8.67 21.55 -34.63
C TRP A 211 -7.47 22.13 -35.38
N ILE A 212 -6.74 21.31 -36.15
CA ILE A 212 -5.64 21.80 -37.00
C ILE A 212 -6.18 22.77 -38.06
N SER A 213 -7.29 22.42 -38.73
CA SER A 213 -7.91 23.26 -39.76
C SER A 213 -8.46 24.60 -39.22
N GLU A 214 -8.88 24.62 -37.95
CA GLU A 214 -9.33 25.82 -37.21
C GLU A 214 -8.15 26.70 -36.75
N GLY A 215 -6.93 26.40 -37.20
CA GLY A 215 -5.73 27.17 -36.85
C GLY A 215 -4.94 26.60 -35.68
N ALA A 216 -5.26 25.40 -35.22
CA ALA A 216 -4.63 24.75 -34.06
C ALA A 216 -4.68 25.65 -32.81
N THR A 217 -5.86 26.15 -32.44
CA THR A 217 -6.03 27.11 -31.35
C THR A 217 -5.58 26.53 -29.99
N ARG A 218 -4.73 27.27 -29.26
CA ARG A 218 -4.26 26.88 -27.90
C ARG A 218 -5.36 26.96 -26.85
N GLU A 219 -6.04 28.10 -26.80
CA GLU A 219 -7.02 28.43 -25.76
C GLU A 219 -8.22 29.11 -26.39
N VAL A 220 -9.41 28.65 -26.01
CA VAL A 220 -10.66 29.32 -26.32
C VAL A 220 -11.13 30.05 -25.06
N LYS A 221 -11.24 31.38 -25.13
CA LYS A 221 -11.65 32.21 -23.98
C LYS A 221 -12.98 31.74 -23.39
N GLY A 222 -13.02 31.61 -22.07
CA GLY A 222 -14.22 31.15 -21.33
C GLY A 222 -14.41 29.64 -21.36
N THR A 223 -13.41 28.86 -21.81
CA THR A 223 -13.43 27.40 -21.68
C THR A 223 -13.41 27.01 -20.19
N PRO A 224 -14.37 26.21 -19.72
CA PRO A 224 -14.37 25.70 -18.35
C PRO A 224 -13.18 24.78 -18.07
N GLU A 225 -12.59 24.91 -16.88
CA GLU A 225 -11.47 24.10 -16.42
C GLU A 225 -11.96 22.79 -15.78
N LEU A 226 -11.19 21.71 -15.92
CA LEU A 226 -11.50 20.43 -15.28
C LEU A 226 -11.24 20.50 -13.78
N VAL A 227 -12.28 20.38 -12.98
CA VAL A 227 -12.19 20.39 -11.51
C VAL A 227 -11.85 18.98 -10.99
N LYS A 228 -12.62 17.98 -11.40
CA LYS A 228 -12.48 16.58 -10.96
C LYS A 228 -13.07 15.60 -11.97
N ILE A 229 -12.78 14.32 -11.78
CA ILE A 229 -13.54 13.23 -12.40
C ILE A 229 -14.20 12.36 -11.33
N SER A 230 -15.29 11.68 -11.70
CA SER A 230 -15.96 10.69 -10.86
C SER A 230 -16.18 9.40 -11.63
N ALA A 231 -16.18 8.28 -10.91
CA ALA A 231 -16.55 6.97 -11.43
C ALA A 231 -17.91 6.56 -10.88
N GLU A 232 -18.74 5.96 -11.73
CA GLU A 232 -19.92 5.21 -11.30
C GLU A 232 -19.89 3.82 -11.95
N PRO A 233 -20.02 2.73 -11.18
CA PRO A 233 -20.04 2.70 -9.73
C PRO A 233 -18.71 3.01 -9.06
N THR A 234 -18.76 3.31 -7.75
CA THR A 234 -17.57 3.47 -6.90
C THR A 234 -17.20 2.19 -6.13
N GLU A 235 -18.16 1.30 -5.85
CA GLU A 235 -17.95 -0.01 -5.22
C GLU A 235 -18.87 -1.08 -5.86
N ARG A 236 -18.33 -2.28 -6.09
CA ARG A 236 -19.07 -3.45 -6.58
C ARG A 236 -18.61 -4.76 -5.98
N ILE A 237 -19.58 -5.59 -5.59
CA ILE A 237 -19.39 -7.02 -5.34
C ILE A 237 -19.82 -7.77 -6.60
N MET A 238 -18.87 -8.42 -7.28
CA MET A 238 -19.06 -9.11 -8.55
C MET A 238 -18.98 -10.62 -8.35
N LEU A 239 -19.82 -11.37 -9.09
CA LEU A 239 -19.67 -12.82 -9.18
C LEU A 239 -18.50 -13.16 -10.12
N PRO A 240 -17.81 -14.30 -9.92
CA PRO A 240 -16.74 -14.73 -10.81
C PRO A 240 -17.18 -14.76 -12.28
N LYS A 241 -16.30 -14.33 -13.18
CA LYS A 241 -16.53 -14.30 -14.65
C LYS A 241 -17.66 -13.39 -15.13
N THR A 242 -18.19 -12.51 -14.27
CA THR A 242 -19.17 -11.49 -14.68
C THR A 242 -18.50 -10.20 -15.13
N LYS A 243 -19.28 -9.30 -15.73
CA LYS A 243 -18.83 -8.00 -16.22
C LYS A 243 -19.59 -6.87 -15.55
N GLN A 244 -18.99 -5.68 -15.52
CA GLN A 244 -19.59 -4.45 -15.01
C GLN A 244 -19.13 -3.27 -15.88
N GLN A 245 -20.07 -2.49 -16.41
CA GLN A 245 -19.76 -1.22 -17.05
C GLN A 245 -19.45 -0.17 -15.97
N MET A 246 -18.36 0.56 -16.17
CA MET A 246 -18.00 1.76 -15.41
C MET A 246 -18.19 2.98 -16.30
N VAL A 247 -18.71 4.06 -15.73
CA VAL A 247 -18.84 5.37 -16.39
C VAL A 247 -17.96 6.36 -15.66
N VAL A 248 -17.21 7.15 -16.42
CA VAL A 248 -16.34 8.20 -15.90
C VAL A 248 -16.85 9.55 -16.37
N THR A 249 -17.09 10.45 -15.43
CA THR A 249 -17.67 11.77 -15.69
C THR A 249 -16.69 12.86 -15.28
N ALA A 250 -16.36 13.77 -16.21
CA ALA A 250 -15.66 15.01 -15.94
C ALA A 250 -16.61 16.08 -15.40
N HIS A 251 -16.16 16.85 -14.41
CA HIS A 251 -16.87 17.97 -13.80
C HIS A 251 -16.06 19.25 -14.00
N TYR A 252 -16.67 20.28 -14.58
CA TYR A 252 -15.99 21.51 -14.96
C TYR A 252 -16.33 22.70 -14.05
N SER A 253 -15.55 23.78 -14.13
CA SER A 253 -15.66 24.96 -13.27
C SER A 253 -16.96 25.76 -13.44
N ASP A 254 -17.66 25.60 -14.57
CA ASP A 254 -18.98 26.18 -14.83
C ASP A 254 -20.15 25.30 -14.33
N GLY A 255 -19.85 24.19 -13.69
CA GLY A 255 -20.82 23.20 -13.22
C GLY A 255 -21.30 22.22 -14.30
N SER A 256 -20.82 22.34 -15.54
CA SER A 256 -21.13 21.37 -16.59
C SER A 256 -20.42 20.03 -16.35
N THR A 257 -20.99 18.96 -16.93
CA THR A 257 -20.43 17.62 -16.85
C THR A 257 -20.32 16.98 -18.23
N ARG A 258 -19.38 16.04 -18.39
CA ARG A 258 -19.20 15.28 -19.62
C ARG A 258 -18.87 13.82 -19.31
N ASP A 259 -19.54 12.88 -19.95
CA ASP A 259 -19.07 11.49 -20.00
C ASP A 259 -17.77 11.44 -20.82
N ILE A 260 -16.70 11.04 -20.15
CA ILE A 260 -15.36 10.89 -20.71
C ILE A 260 -14.86 9.45 -20.65
N THR A 261 -15.76 8.47 -20.47
CA THR A 261 -15.43 7.04 -20.34
C THR A 261 -14.58 6.54 -21.52
N ASP A 262 -14.87 7.00 -22.73
CA ASP A 262 -14.15 6.67 -23.97
C ASP A 262 -12.83 7.42 -24.14
N LEU A 263 -12.59 8.47 -23.34
CA LEU A 263 -11.35 9.25 -23.32
C LEU A 263 -10.45 8.92 -22.12
N ALA A 264 -11.01 8.30 -21.08
CA ALA A 264 -10.27 7.89 -19.91
C ALA A 264 -9.26 6.78 -20.24
N GLU A 265 -8.15 6.80 -19.52
CA GLU A 265 -7.22 5.68 -19.44
C GLU A 265 -7.58 4.85 -18.20
N PHE A 266 -7.66 3.53 -18.35
CA PHE A 266 -8.02 2.61 -17.27
C PHE A 266 -6.84 1.71 -16.91
N MET A 267 -6.69 1.45 -15.61
CA MET A 267 -5.77 0.43 -15.10
C MET A 267 -6.44 -0.37 -13.99
N SER A 268 -5.98 -1.61 -13.80
CA SER A 268 -6.33 -2.41 -12.63
C SER A 268 -5.12 -2.51 -11.69
N SER A 269 -5.35 -2.35 -10.39
CA SER A 269 -4.33 -2.61 -9.37
C SER A 269 -3.93 -4.09 -9.31
N GLU A 270 -4.84 -5.00 -9.68
CA GLU A 270 -4.66 -6.46 -9.60
C GLU A 270 -5.38 -7.15 -10.77
N SER A 271 -4.78 -7.07 -11.96
CA SER A 271 -5.40 -7.55 -13.22
C SER A 271 -5.72 -9.05 -13.24
N VAL A 272 -5.09 -9.83 -12.36
CA VAL A 272 -5.37 -11.27 -12.16
C VAL A 272 -6.77 -11.50 -11.58
N TYR A 273 -7.22 -10.62 -10.68
CA TYR A 273 -8.55 -10.71 -10.07
C TYR A 273 -9.60 -9.97 -10.90
N VAL A 274 -9.29 -8.76 -11.36
CA VAL A 274 -10.25 -7.92 -12.08
C VAL A 274 -9.52 -7.15 -13.16
N SER A 275 -9.95 -7.28 -14.41
CA SER A 275 -9.43 -6.50 -15.54
C SER A 275 -10.42 -5.44 -15.99
N VAL A 276 -9.95 -4.47 -16.76
CA VAL A 276 -10.76 -3.40 -17.35
C VAL A 276 -10.26 -3.17 -18.77
N ASP A 277 -11.19 -2.99 -19.71
CA ASP A 277 -10.84 -2.63 -21.08
C ASP A 277 -10.86 -1.11 -21.32
N GLU A 278 -10.53 -0.72 -22.53
CA GLU A 278 -10.46 0.68 -22.93
C GLU A 278 -11.83 1.39 -22.98
N HIS A 279 -12.94 0.68 -22.79
CA HIS A 279 -14.30 1.24 -22.75
C HIS A 279 -14.89 1.25 -21.35
N GLY A 280 -14.07 1.02 -20.31
CA GLY A 280 -14.51 0.95 -18.93
C GLY A 280 -15.32 -0.32 -18.62
N LEU A 281 -15.20 -1.37 -19.43
CA LEU A 281 -15.84 -2.65 -19.14
C LEU A 281 -14.94 -3.47 -18.22
N VAL A 282 -15.36 -3.57 -16.97
CA VAL A 282 -14.67 -4.31 -15.92
C VAL A 282 -15.08 -5.78 -16.00
N THR A 283 -14.11 -6.69 -15.93
CA THR A 283 -14.33 -8.14 -15.98
C THR A 283 -13.75 -8.81 -14.75
N ALA A 284 -14.59 -9.50 -13.99
CA ALA A 284 -14.18 -10.31 -12.85
C ALA A 284 -13.51 -11.61 -13.32
N GLY A 285 -12.40 -11.94 -12.68
CA GLY A 285 -11.67 -13.20 -12.88
C GLY A 285 -12.40 -14.41 -12.29
N SER A 286 -11.67 -15.52 -12.20
CA SER A 286 -12.20 -16.76 -11.62
C SER A 286 -11.83 -16.97 -10.15
N LEU A 287 -10.86 -16.22 -9.65
CA LEU A 287 -10.37 -16.30 -8.28
C LEU A 287 -11.06 -15.26 -7.41
N MET A 288 -11.28 -15.59 -6.14
CA MET A 288 -11.68 -14.62 -5.14
C MET A 288 -10.58 -13.58 -4.93
N GLY A 289 -10.96 -12.35 -4.60
CA GLY A 289 -10.01 -11.27 -4.42
C GLY A 289 -10.65 -9.90 -4.54
N GLU A 290 -9.80 -8.89 -4.59
CA GLU A 290 -10.24 -7.51 -4.78
C GLU A 290 -9.22 -6.74 -5.62
N ALA A 291 -9.72 -5.74 -6.32
CA ALA A 291 -8.92 -4.85 -7.13
C ALA A 291 -9.56 -3.47 -7.15
N SER A 292 -8.74 -2.45 -7.40
CA SER A 292 -9.22 -1.12 -7.74
C SER A 292 -9.03 -0.89 -9.22
N ILE A 293 -10.11 -0.54 -9.89
CA ILE A 293 -10.09 -0.07 -11.27
C ILE A 293 -9.95 1.44 -11.24
N ILE A 294 -8.81 1.96 -11.70
CA ILE A 294 -8.51 3.39 -11.69
C ILE A 294 -8.74 3.93 -13.10
N ALA A 295 -9.54 4.99 -13.18
CA ALA A 295 -9.72 5.81 -14.35
C ALA A 295 -8.90 7.09 -14.21
N ARG A 296 -8.19 7.46 -15.27
CA ARG A 296 -7.38 8.68 -15.35
C ARG A 296 -7.86 9.55 -16.51
N TYR A 297 -7.95 10.85 -16.27
CA TYR A 297 -8.22 11.85 -17.29
C TYR A 297 -7.63 13.20 -16.90
N MET A 298 -6.73 13.75 -17.74
CA MET A 298 -6.08 15.06 -17.55
C MET A 298 -5.53 15.28 -16.12
N GLY A 299 -4.72 14.35 -15.62
CA GLY A 299 -4.12 14.42 -14.27
C GLY A 299 -5.09 14.18 -13.11
N LYS A 300 -6.39 13.95 -13.36
CA LYS A 300 -7.37 13.57 -12.34
C LYS A 300 -7.59 12.05 -12.34
N PHE A 301 -7.92 11.51 -11.17
CA PHE A 301 -8.17 10.08 -10.96
C PHE A 301 -9.54 9.85 -10.33
N ALA A 302 -10.18 8.75 -10.70
CA ALA A 302 -11.34 8.18 -10.02
C ALA A 302 -11.18 6.66 -9.96
N SER A 303 -11.80 6.01 -8.99
CA SER A 303 -11.63 4.58 -8.76
C SER A 303 -12.97 3.86 -8.59
N LEU A 304 -13.00 2.60 -9.01
CA LEU A 304 -14.04 1.62 -8.71
C LEU A 304 -13.40 0.47 -7.91
N SER A 305 -13.82 0.30 -6.66
CA SER A 305 -13.42 -0.84 -5.83
C SER A 305 -14.26 -2.07 -6.17
N VAL A 306 -13.60 -3.16 -6.57
CA VAL A 306 -14.26 -4.42 -6.94
C VAL A 306 -13.86 -5.53 -5.98
N THR A 307 -14.86 -6.23 -5.47
CA THR A 307 -14.72 -7.42 -4.62
C THR A 307 -15.31 -8.63 -5.33
N ILE A 308 -14.54 -9.72 -5.40
CA ILE A 308 -15.02 -11.05 -5.78
C ILE A 308 -15.02 -11.90 -4.50
N PRO A 309 -16.20 -12.15 -3.90
CA PRO A 309 -16.30 -12.91 -2.66
C PRO A 309 -15.96 -14.39 -2.89
N SER A 310 -15.73 -15.11 -1.80
CA SER A 310 -15.65 -16.57 -1.84
C SER A 310 -17.00 -17.18 -2.23
N ASP A 311 -16.97 -18.40 -2.78
CA ASP A 311 -18.15 -19.26 -2.94
C ASP A 311 -18.68 -19.80 -1.61
N HIS A 312 -17.87 -19.72 -0.53
CA HIS A 312 -18.29 -20.07 0.82
C HIS A 312 -19.37 -19.11 1.35
N LYS A 313 -20.55 -19.66 1.66
CA LYS A 313 -21.63 -18.94 2.34
C LYS A 313 -21.49 -19.11 3.85
N VAL A 314 -21.04 -18.06 4.52
CA VAL A 314 -21.03 -17.98 5.99
C VAL A 314 -22.21 -17.10 6.43
N ALA A 315 -23.00 -17.60 7.38
CA ALA A 315 -24.20 -16.90 7.86
C ALA A 315 -23.84 -15.63 8.63
N ASP A 316 -24.65 -14.57 8.52
CA ASP A 316 -24.38 -13.28 9.16
C ASP A 316 -24.36 -13.41 10.71
N GLU A 317 -25.14 -14.34 11.27
CA GLU A 317 -25.16 -14.64 12.71
C GLU A 317 -23.82 -15.18 13.24
N TYR A 318 -23.00 -15.80 12.38
CA TYR A 318 -21.66 -16.24 12.77
C TYR A 318 -20.78 -15.05 13.13
N TYR A 319 -20.73 -14.03 12.26
CA TYR A 319 -19.94 -12.80 12.47
C TYR A 319 -20.46 -11.95 13.62
N ALA A 320 -21.79 -11.94 13.83
CA ALA A 320 -22.39 -11.27 14.97
C ALA A 320 -21.90 -11.86 16.31
N LYS A 321 -21.68 -13.18 16.38
CA LYS A 321 -21.22 -13.90 17.58
C LYS A 321 -19.70 -13.87 17.79
N LEU A 322 -18.91 -13.40 16.82
CA LEU A 322 -17.47 -13.29 16.99
C LEU A 322 -17.14 -12.29 18.13
N PRO A 323 -16.14 -12.59 18.96
CA PRO A 323 -15.79 -11.73 20.08
C PRO A 323 -15.16 -10.42 19.58
N ARG A 324 -15.36 -9.34 20.34
CA ARG A 324 -14.84 -8.00 20.05
C ARG A 324 -14.28 -7.42 21.33
N ASN A 325 -12.97 -7.18 21.36
CA ASN A 325 -12.32 -6.46 22.45
C ASN A 325 -12.25 -4.95 22.14
N ASN A 326 -12.00 -4.59 20.89
CA ASN A 326 -11.99 -3.20 20.45
C ASN A 326 -12.46 -3.06 18.98
N PHE A 327 -12.34 -1.85 18.42
CA PHE A 327 -12.80 -1.52 17.07
C PHE A 327 -12.08 -2.31 15.96
N ILE A 328 -10.85 -2.79 16.20
CA ILE A 328 -10.08 -3.57 15.22
C ILE A 328 -10.84 -4.84 14.87
N ASP A 329 -11.30 -5.56 15.89
CA ASP A 329 -12.02 -6.82 15.73
C ASP A 329 -13.28 -6.60 14.88
N GLY A 330 -14.09 -5.58 15.20
CA GLY A 330 -15.29 -5.25 14.45
C GLY A 330 -15.01 -4.97 12.97
N LEU A 331 -14.05 -4.08 12.67
CA LEU A 331 -13.75 -3.67 11.30
C LEU A 331 -13.12 -4.79 10.46
N VAL A 332 -12.40 -5.72 11.09
CA VAL A 332 -11.91 -6.94 10.42
C VAL A 332 -13.05 -7.94 10.21
N TRP A 333 -13.92 -8.18 11.19
CA TRP A 333 -15.10 -9.04 11.02
C TRP A 333 -16.03 -8.57 9.92
N ASP A 334 -16.30 -7.27 9.84
CA ASP A 334 -17.11 -6.68 8.77
C ASP A 334 -16.48 -6.91 7.40
N LYS A 335 -15.14 -6.82 7.31
CA LYS A 335 -14.39 -7.16 6.09
C LYS A 335 -14.54 -8.64 5.77
N LEU A 336 -14.23 -9.55 6.70
CA LEU A 336 -14.31 -11.00 6.47
C LEU A 336 -15.73 -11.45 6.07
N GLN A 337 -16.76 -10.82 6.62
CA GLN A 337 -18.16 -11.04 6.26
C GLN A 337 -18.45 -10.70 4.79
N LYS A 338 -17.89 -9.59 4.27
CA LYS A 338 -18.02 -9.26 2.84
C LYS A 338 -17.39 -10.34 1.94
N TYR A 339 -16.37 -11.05 2.42
CA TYR A 339 -15.67 -12.09 1.66
C TYR A 339 -16.21 -13.51 1.87
N GLY A 340 -17.07 -13.73 2.87
CA GLY A 340 -17.46 -15.08 3.29
C GLY A 340 -16.31 -15.87 3.93
N LEU A 341 -15.35 -15.17 4.55
CA LEU A 341 -14.19 -15.79 5.21
C LEU A 341 -14.47 -16.04 6.69
N LYS A 342 -14.10 -17.20 7.21
CA LYS A 342 -14.01 -17.44 8.65
C LYS A 342 -12.61 -17.09 9.14
N PRO A 343 -12.46 -16.40 10.29
CA PRO A 343 -11.17 -16.27 10.90
C PRO A 343 -10.60 -17.63 11.32
N SER A 344 -9.28 -17.77 11.36
CA SER A 344 -8.61 -18.92 11.95
C SER A 344 -8.88 -19.01 13.45
N ASP A 345 -8.64 -20.19 14.03
CA ASP A 345 -8.80 -20.38 15.46
C ASP A 345 -7.86 -19.46 16.26
N PRO A 346 -8.27 -19.02 17.47
CA PRO A 346 -7.38 -18.27 18.35
C PRO A 346 -6.18 -19.11 18.78
N ILE A 347 -5.04 -18.46 19.00
CA ILE A 347 -3.84 -19.11 19.53
C ILE A 347 -3.93 -19.40 21.02
N ASP A 348 -3.18 -20.42 21.43
CA ASP A 348 -2.95 -20.72 22.84
C ASP A 348 -2.07 -19.67 23.54
N ASP A 349 -1.99 -19.77 24.86
CA ASP A 349 -1.25 -18.83 25.69
C ASP A 349 0.27 -18.87 25.46
N ALA A 350 0.83 -20.03 25.15
CA ALA A 350 2.27 -20.14 24.89
C ALA A 350 2.66 -19.41 23.59
N THR A 351 1.87 -19.60 22.53
CA THR A 351 2.05 -18.90 21.27
C THR A 351 1.83 -17.40 21.45
N TYR A 352 0.80 -16.99 22.20
CA TYR A 352 0.55 -15.58 22.51
C TYR A 352 1.74 -14.95 23.24
N LEU A 353 2.23 -15.57 24.31
CA LEU A 353 3.37 -15.12 25.09
C LEU A 353 4.61 -14.91 24.21
N ARG A 354 4.97 -15.92 23.41
CA ARG A 354 6.14 -15.81 22.55
C ARG A 354 5.99 -14.70 21.52
N ARG A 355 4.83 -14.63 20.85
CA ARG A 355 4.53 -13.62 19.83
C ARG A 355 4.62 -12.20 20.40
N VAL A 356 3.95 -11.95 21.52
CA VAL A 356 3.88 -10.61 22.12
C VAL A 356 5.21 -10.15 22.72
N SER A 357 6.01 -11.06 23.29
CA SER A 357 7.37 -10.73 23.77
C SER A 357 8.29 -10.37 22.60
N LEU A 358 8.26 -11.14 21.52
CA LEU A 358 9.05 -10.83 20.32
C LEU A 358 8.64 -9.49 19.69
N ASP A 359 7.35 -9.15 19.74
CA ASP A 359 6.82 -7.93 19.15
C ASP A 359 7.04 -6.66 19.98
N ILE A 360 6.92 -6.76 21.29
CA ILE A 360 7.03 -5.60 22.18
C ILE A 360 8.50 -5.32 22.51
N ILE A 361 9.26 -6.35 22.89
CA ILE A 361 10.62 -6.20 23.43
C ILE A 361 11.71 -6.86 22.55
N GLY A 362 11.33 -7.57 21.49
CA GLY A 362 12.28 -8.16 20.55
C GLY A 362 13.17 -9.24 21.17
N ARG A 363 12.67 -10.00 22.14
CA ARG A 363 13.35 -11.18 22.70
C ARG A 363 12.35 -12.29 23.00
N THR A 364 12.85 -13.51 23.09
CA THR A 364 12.09 -14.64 23.61
C THR A 364 11.86 -14.49 25.13
N PRO A 365 10.73 -15.00 25.66
CA PRO A 365 10.56 -15.17 27.10
C PRO A 365 11.61 -16.14 27.66
N THR A 366 12.10 -15.87 28.87
CA THR A 366 12.90 -16.84 29.62
C THR A 366 12.03 -18.03 30.03
N ALA A 367 12.66 -19.18 30.37
CA ALA A 367 11.91 -20.33 30.86
C ALA A 367 11.12 -20.04 32.14
N GLU A 368 11.63 -19.17 33.01
CA GLU A 368 10.96 -18.74 34.24
C GLU A 368 9.75 -17.85 33.94
N GLU A 369 9.89 -16.88 33.03
CA GLU A 369 8.78 -16.04 32.57
C GLU A 369 7.67 -16.88 31.92
N ALA A 370 8.05 -17.83 31.06
CA ALA A 370 7.11 -18.74 30.42
C ALA A 370 6.37 -19.60 31.44
N ARG A 371 7.09 -20.21 32.39
CA ARG A 371 6.47 -21.01 33.46
C ARG A 371 5.50 -20.17 34.30
N ALA A 372 5.90 -18.96 34.69
CA ALA A 372 5.05 -18.05 35.47
C ALA A 372 3.76 -17.68 34.74
N PHE A 373 3.85 -17.32 33.45
CA PHE A 373 2.68 -16.93 32.65
C PHE A 373 1.73 -18.10 32.35
N LEU A 374 2.29 -19.26 32.00
CA LEU A 374 1.49 -20.46 31.69
C LEU A 374 0.75 -21.01 32.91
N GLN A 375 1.31 -20.80 34.11
CA GLN A 375 0.70 -21.22 35.38
C GLN A 375 -0.24 -20.18 35.99
N ASP A 376 -0.26 -18.95 35.50
CA ASP A 376 -1.18 -17.91 35.99
C ASP A 376 -2.63 -18.22 35.56
N PRO A 377 -3.56 -18.44 36.52
CA PRO A 377 -4.97 -18.69 36.21
C PRO A 377 -5.77 -17.40 36.00
N SER A 378 -5.16 -16.21 36.16
CA SER A 378 -5.85 -14.93 36.12
C SER A 378 -6.49 -14.68 34.75
N PRO A 379 -7.79 -14.29 34.69
CA PRO A 379 -8.47 -14.06 33.42
C PRO A 379 -7.89 -12.87 32.63
N ASN A 380 -7.20 -11.94 33.29
CA ASN A 380 -6.56 -10.77 32.69
C ASN A 380 -5.03 -10.93 32.51
N LYS A 381 -4.49 -12.16 32.58
CA LYS A 381 -3.03 -12.38 32.50
C LYS A 381 -2.39 -11.84 31.22
N ARG A 382 -3.08 -11.89 30.06
CA ARG A 382 -2.59 -11.34 28.79
C ARG A 382 -2.43 -9.82 28.84
N GLU A 383 -3.40 -9.12 29.43
CA GLU A 383 -3.30 -7.66 29.62
C GLU A 383 -2.16 -7.30 30.56
N ARG A 384 -2.04 -8.01 31.69
CA ARG A 384 -0.95 -7.80 32.66
C ARG A 384 0.43 -8.07 32.05
N LEU A 385 0.54 -9.10 31.21
CA LEU A 385 1.76 -9.40 30.46
C LEU A 385 2.11 -8.25 29.52
N VAL A 386 1.14 -7.74 28.75
CA VAL A 386 1.37 -6.60 27.84
C VAL A 386 1.83 -5.36 28.61
N ASP A 387 1.19 -5.04 29.73
CA ASP A 387 1.59 -3.92 30.58
C ASP A 387 3.02 -4.10 31.13
N TYR A 388 3.37 -5.31 31.55
CA TYR A 388 4.73 -5.64 31.99
C TYR A 388 5.76 -5.45 30.86
N LEU A 389 5.49 -5.97 29.66
CA LEU A 389 6.40 -5.93 28.53
C LEU A 389 6.64 -4.50 28.02
N LEU A 390 5.60 -3.66 28.02
CA LEU A 390 5.71 -2.27 27.58
C LEU A 390 6.60 -1.42 28.50
N GLU A 391 6.77 -1.81 29.76
CA GLU A 391 7.64 -1.14 30.72
C GLU A 391 9.07 -1.68 30.76
N GLN A 392 9.39 -2.70 29.97
CA GLN A 392 10.76 -3.23 29.91
C GLN A 392 11.70 -2.30 29.12
N PRO A 393 12.96 -2.13 29.57
CA PRO A 393 13.93 -1.29 28.88
C PRO A 393 14.23 -1.76 27.45
N GLU A 394 14.13 -3.06 27.17
CA GLU A 394 14.33 -3.63 25.84
C GLU A 394 13.33 -3.09 24.80
N PHE A 395 12.17 -2.59 25.23
CA PHE A 395 11.23 -1.90 24.35
C PHE A 395 11.90 -0.74 23.61
N GLY A 396 12.66 0.10 24.33
CA GLY A 396 13.30 1.28 23.78
C GLY A 396 14.29 0.92 22.67
N ASP A 397 15.16 -0.06 22.92
CA ASP A 397 16.13 -0.53 21.94
C ASP A 397 15.48 -1.26 20.75
N HIS A 398 14.42 -2.04 20.98
CA HIS A 398 13.72 -2.76 19.93
C HIS A 398 13.06 -1.82 18.93
N TRP A 399 12.29 -0.83 19.40
CA TRP A 399 11.58 0.10 18.53
C TRP A 399 12.50 1.19 17.94
N ALA A 400 13.53 1.61 18.67
CA ALA A 400 14.57 2.50 18.13
C ALA A 400 15.32 1.85 16.96
N ASN A 401 15.63 0.54 17.04
CA ASN A 401 16.33 -0.16 15.97
C ASN A 401 15.54 -0.12 14.64
N LYS A 402 14.21 -0.21 14.69
CA LYS A 402 13.35 -0.09 13.50
C LYS A 402 13.46 1.29 12.83
N TRP A 403 13.50 2.36 13.63
CA TRP A 403 13.71 3.71 13.11
C TRP A 403 15.14 3.98 12.68
N ALA A 404 16.11 3.36 13.34
CA ALA A 404 17.51 3.44 12.94
C ALA A 404 17.72 2.84 11.54
N ASP A 405 17.01 1.76 11.17
CA ASP A 405 17.07 1.22 9.80
C ASP A 405 16.65 2.25 8.74
N LEU A 406 15.66 3.10 9.06
CA LEU A 406 15.11 4.10 8.13
C LEU A 406 15.97 5.38 8.05
N LEU A 407 16.69 5.70 9.12
CA LEU A 407 17.32 7.02 9.31
C LEU A 407 18.84 6.98 9.36
N ARG A 408 19.47 5.85 9.72
CA ARG A 408 20.90 5.78 10.01
C ARG A 408 21.72 5.91 8.72
N PRO A 409 22.57 6.94 8.60
CA PRO A 409 23.38 7.13 7.40
C PRO A 409 24.67 6.30 7.45
N ASN A 410 25.40 6.28 6.33
CA ASN A 410 26.71 5.65 6.25
C ASN A 410 27.76 6.42 7.11
N PRO A 411 28.41 5.78 8.10
CA PRO A 411 29.42 6.43 8.94
C PRO A 411 30.69 6.88 8.20
N TYR A 412 31.01 6.29 7.04
CA TYR A 412 32.10 6.74 6.18
C TYR A 412 31.75 8.03 5.42
N HIS A 413 30.45 8.28 5.20
CA HIS A 413 29.97 9.49 4.54
C HIS A 413 29.86 10.65 5.53
N VAL A 414 29.06 10.52 6.59
CA VAL A 414 28.76 11.64 7.51
C VAL A 414 29.71 11.75 8.69
N GLY A 415 30.41 10.68 9.04
CA GLY A 415 31.33 10.63 10.17
C GLY A 415 30.86 9.77 11.34
N ILE A 416 31.80 9.03 11.93
CA ILE A 416 31.54 8.04 12.98
C ILE A 416 30.83 8.66 14.20
N LYS A 417 31.37 9.77 14.73
CA LYS A 417 30.80 10.45 15.91
C LYS A 417 29.40 10.98 15.66
N THR A 418 29.14 11.47 14.45
CA THR A 418 27.82 11.94 14.02
C THR A 418 26.80 10.81 14.00
N VAL A 419 27.15 9.64 13.42
CA VAL A 419 26.26 8.46 13.43
C VAL A 419 25.99 7.97 14.84
N LEU A 420 27.02 7.89 15.69
CA LEU A 420 26.87 7.48 17.09
C LEU A 420 25.89 8.39 17.84
N ASN A 421 26.03 9.71 17.69
CA ASN A 421 25.15 10.68 18.34
C ASN A 421 23.72 10.62 17.80
N TYR A 422 23.55 10.34 16.51
CA TYR A 422 22.22 10.19 15.92
C TYR A 422 21.52 8.95 16.46
N ASP A 423 22.21 7.81 16.48
CA ASP A 423 21.70 6.56 17.06
C ASP A 423 21.34 6.73 18.54
N ALA A 424 22.20 7.40 19.32
CA ALA A 424 21.92 7.73 20.72
C ALA A 424 20.67 8.59 20.89
N TRP A 425 20.47 9.63 20.05
CA TRP A 425 19.27 10.47 20.10
C TRP A 425 17.99 9.70 19.74
N ILE A 426 18.06 8.82 18.73
CA ILE A 426 16.93 7.94 18.37
C ILE A 426 16.60 7.06 19.57
N ARG A 427 17.56 6.29 20.11
CA ARG A 427 17.34 5.38 21.24
C ARG A 427 16.79 6.10 22.47
N GLU A 428 17.38 7.22 22.85
CA GLU A 428 16.91 8.00 23.99
C GLU A 428 15.45 8.42 23.81
N SER A 429 15.05 8.82 22.59
CA SER A 429 13.66 9.19 22.31
C SER A 429 12.69 8.03 22.57
N PHE A 430 13.04 6.79 22.23
CA PHE A 430 12.20 5.62 22.50
C PHE A 430 12.25 5.16 23.96
N HIS A 431 13.40 5.23 24.62
CA HIS A 431 13.52 4.94 26.05
C HIS A 431 12.68 5.90 26.91
N GLN A 432 12.58 7.16 26.49
CA GLN A 432 11.73 8.17 27.14
C GLN A 432 10.24 8.06 26.75
N ASN A 433 9.84 7.09 25.92
CA ASN A 433 8.50 7.00 25.33
C ASN A 433 8.05 8.33 24.68
N LYS A 434 8.95 8.99 23.94
CA LYS A 434 8.65 10.25 23.26
C LYS A 434 7.52 10.02 22.24
N PRO A 435 6.44 10.82 22.28
CA PRO A 435 5.40 10.79 21.26
C PRO A 435 5.97 10.95 19.84
N LEU A 436 5.46 10.18 18.86
CA LEU A 436 6.04 10.19 17.50
C LEU A 436 5.87 11.53 16.78
N ASP A 437 4.85 12.32 17.09
CA ASP A 437 4.70 13.70 16.60
C ASP A 437 5.82 14.60 17.12
N GLN A 438 6.17 14.50 18.41
CA GLN A 438 7.30 15.25 18.99
C GLN A 438 8.63 14.79 18.42
N PHE A 439 8.85 13.47 18.29
CA PHE A 439 10.03 12.91 17.62
C PHE A 439 10.20 13.47 16.20
N THR A 440 9.11 13.48 15.43
CA THR A 440 9.09 13.99 14.05
C THR A 440 9.36 15.49 14.01
N HIS A 441 8.69 16.27 14.85
CA HIS A 441 8.88 17.72 14.90
C HIS A 441 10.33 18.09 15.27
N GLU A 442 10.87 17.48 16.32
CA GLU A 442 12.27 17.68 16.73
C GLU A 442 13.25 17.35 15.59
N LEU A 443 13.04 16.23 14.89
CA LEU A 443 13.89 15.82 13.77
C LEU A 443 13.87 16.84 12.62
N LEU A 444 12.68 17.24 12.19
CA LEU A 444 12.50 18.13 11.03
C LEU A 444 12.98 19.56 11.30
N THR A 445 12.90 20.01 12.55
CA THR A 445 13.32 21.36 12.96
C THR A 445 14.73 21.41 13.54
N ALA A 446 15.46 20.29 13.58
CA ALA A 446 16.73 20.22 14.29
C ALA A 446 17.75 21.29 13.80
N LYS A 447 18.42 21.92 14.76
CA LYS A 447 19.47 22.93 14.60
C LYS A 447 20.59 22.64 15.61
N GLY A 448 21.76 23.24 15.38
CA GLY A 448 22.94 23.08 16.24
C GLY A 448 24.03 22.20 15.63
N GLY A 449 24.98 21.79 16.45
CA GLY A 449 26.16 21.03 16.02
C GLY A 449 25.93 19.53 16.01
N THR A 450 26.46 18.84 15.00
CA THR A 450 26.38 17.37 14.86
C THR A 450 27.00 16.59 16.00
N TRP A 451 27.80 17.24 16.86
CA TRP A 451 28.38 16.62 18.05
C TRP A 451 27.52 16.72 19.31
N HIS A 452 26.52 17.60 19.30
CA HIS A 452 25.69 17.92 20.46
C HIS A 452 24.21 17.59 20.25
N ASN A 453 23.72 17.69 19.01
CA ASN A 453 22.36 17.32 18.64
C ASN A 453 22.42 16.23 17.55
N GLY A 454 22.06 14.99 17.90
CA GLY A 454 22.08 13.86 16.97
C GLY A 454 21.12 14.04 15.78
N ALA A 455 19.95 14.65 15.99
CA ALA A 455 18.91 14.80 14.98
C ALA A 455 19.34 15.65 13.77
N VAL A 456 20.30 16.56 13.93
CA VAL A 456 20.82 17.37 12.80
C VAL A 456 21.58 16.53 11.76
N THR A 457 21.91 15.28 12.10
CA THR A 457 22.61 14.35 11.21
C THR A 457 21.87 14.11 9.90
N MET A 458 20.53 14.11 9.91
CA MET A 458 19.73 14.01 8.69
C MET A 458 20.09 15.11 7.68
N PHE A 459 20.32 16.35 8.15
CA PHE A 459 20.70 17.48 7.29
C PHE A 459 22.17 17.49 6.89
N ARG A 460 23.02 16.73 7.61
CA ARG A 460 24.40 16.50 7.22
C ARG A 460 24.49 15.44 6.13
N ASP A 461 23.71 14.37 6.26
CA ASP A 461 23.59 13.30 5.27
C ASP A 461 22.91 13.79 3.99
N ARG A 462 21.67 14.29 4.12
CA ARG A 462 20.85 14.80 3.02
C ARG A 462 21.10 16.28 2.83
N ARG A 463 21.95 16.57 1.85
CA ARG A 463 22.56 17.87 1.61
C ARG A 463 21.60 18.79 0.86
N LYS A 464 20.85 18.22 -0.08
CA LYS A 464 20.01 18.98 -1.02
C LYS A 464 18.54 18.98 -0.58
N PRO A 465 17.79 20.07 -0.84
CA PRO A 465 16.35 20.11 -0.59
C PRO A 465 15.57 18.95 -1.21
N GLU A 466 15.97 18.49 -2.39
CA GLU A 466 15.35 17.39 -3.13
C GLU A 466 15.52 16.03 -2.43
N GLU A 467 16.69 15.80 -1.83
CA GLU A 467 17.00 14.59 -1.05
C GLU A 467 16.13 14.55 0.22
N LEU A 468 16.01 15.69 0.92
CA LEU A 468 15.16 15.85 2.10
C LEU A 468 13.67 15.70 1.76
N THR A 469 13.24 16.23 0.62
CA THR A 469 11.86 16.09 0.13
C THR A 469 11.47 14.64 -0.03
N THR A 470 12.35 13.84 -0.64
CA THR A 470 12.09 12.42 -0.89
C THR A 470 11.94 11.65 0.42
N ILE A 471 12.88 11.77 1.35
CA ILE A 471 12.83 11.04 2.63
C ILE A 471 11.68 11.52 3.52
N VAL A 472 11.42 12.83 3.61
CA VAL A 472 10.39 13.37 4.51
C VAL A 472 8.98 13.04 4.01
N SER A 473 8.72 13.17 2.71
CA SER A 473 7.41 12.81 2.14
C SER A 473 7.13 11.31 2.27
N GLN A 474 8.11 10.47 2.00
CA GLN A 474 7.95 9.01 2.08
C GLN A 474 7.77 8.56 3.54
N LEU A 475 8.67 8.94 4.46
CA LEU A 475 8.65 8.41 5.83
C LEU A 475 7.47 8.92 6.66
N PHE A 476 7.13 10.20 6.54
CA PHE A 476 6.17 10.87 7.41
C PHE A 476 4.80 11.11 6.78
N LEU A 477 4.66 10.97 5.46
CA LEU A 477 3.37 11.08 4.78
C LEU A 477 2.98 9.81 4.02
N GLY A 478 3.91 8.88 3.81
CA GLY A 478 3.67 7.72 2.94
C GLY A 478 3.44 8.10 1.49
N ILE A 479 3.98 9.26 1.05
CA ILE A 479 3.82 9.77 -0.32
C ILE A 479 5.19 9.73 -1.01
N ARG A 480 5.27 9.03 -2.13
CA ARG A 480 6.52 8.82 -2.87
C ARG A 480 6.72 9.87 -3.96
N LEU A 481 7.24 11.04 -3.57
CA LEU A 481 7.44 12.15 -4.50
C LEU A 481 8.64 11.99 -5.46
N SER A 482 9.47 10.96 -5.32
CA SER A 482 10.73 10.83 -6.10
C SER A 482 10.52 10.85 -7.61
N CYS A 483 9.44 10.25 -8.14
CA CYS A 483 9.14 10.33 -9.57
C CYS A 483 8.78 11.76 -10.00
N ALA A 484 8.09 12.51 -9.12
CA ALA A 484 7.67 13.88 -9.34
C ALA A 484 8.86 14.86 -9.52
N GLN A 485 10.07 14.48 -9.10
CA GLN A 485 11.28 15.27 -9.28
C GLN A 485 11.62 15.52 -10.75
N CYS A 486 11.48 14.49 -11.59
CA CYS A 486 11.93 14.54 -12.99
C CYS A 486 10.77 14.69 -13.98
N HIS A 487 9.57 14.24 -13.63
CA HIS A 487 8.37 14.29 -14.47
C HIS A 487 7.13 14.15 -13.58
N HIS A 488 5.93 14.41 -14.09
CA HIS A 488 4.72 14.16 -13.32
C HIS A 488 4.61 12.68 -12.89
N HIS A 489 4.16 12.42 -11.67
CA HIS A 489 4.07 11.06 -11.15
C HIS A 489 3.16 10.19 -12.06
N PRO A 490 3.56 8.97 -12.45
CA PRO A 490 2.78 8.18 -13.42
C PRO A 490 1.37 7.83 -12.93
N ASN A 491 1.23 7.54 -11.64
CA ASN A 491 0.03 6.95 -11.04
C ASN A 491 -0.57 7.80 -9.91
N GLU A 492 -0.16 9.08 -9.81
CA GLU A 492 -0.62 10.01 -8.76
C GLU A 492 -0.78 11.41 -9.32
N VAL A 493 -1.31 12.32 -8.49
CA VAL A 493 -1.59 13.72 -8.85
C VAL A 493 -0.38 14.64 -8.75
N TRP A 494 0.79 14.13 -8.37
CA TRP A 494 1.95 14.95 -8.02
C TRP A 494 2.79 15.40 -9.21
N GLY A 495 2.91 16.72 -9.39
CA GLY A 495 3.77 17.35 -10.38
C GLY A 495 5.15 17.75 -9.86
N GLN A 496 6.01 18.20 -10.79
CA GLN A 496 7.30 18.81 -10.43
C GLN A 496 7.11 20.04 -9.55
N GLU A 497 6.09 20.85 -9.82
CA GLU A 497 5.80 22.01 -8.98
C GLU A 497 5.54 21.60 -7.52
N ASP A 498 4.74 20.56 -7.28
CA ASP A 498 4.50 20.05 -5.91
C ASP A 498 5.79 19.56 -5.25
N PHE A 499 6.62 18.81 -5.99
CA PHE A 499 7.92 18.35 -5.49
C PHE A 499 8.82 19.52 -5.06
N TYR A 500 9.00 20.50 -5.95
CA TYR A 500 9.95 21.59 -5.72
C TYR A 500 9.39 22.68 -4.78
N SER A 501 8.07 22.88 -4.73
CA SER A 501 7.43 23.68 -3.68
C SER A 501 7.54 23.01 -2.31
N PHE A 502 7.43 21.69 -2.21
CA PHE A 502 7.71 20.99 -0.96
C PHE A 502 9.21 21.10 -0.59
N ALA A 503 10.10 20.98 -1.59
CA ALA A 503 11.54 21.15 -1.38
C ALA A 503 11.91 22.56 -0.89
N ALA A 504 11.13 23.58 -1.24
CA ALA A 504 11.39 24.94 -0.80
C ALA A 504 11.35 25.12 0.73
N TYR A 505 10.72 24.21 1.50
CA TYR A 505 10.81 24.19 2.96
C TYR A 505 12.24 23.97 3.48
N PHE A 506 13.08 23.27 2.71
CA PHE A 506 14.46 22.97 3.07
C PHE A 506 15.48 23.93 2.45
N ALA A 507 15.02 24.91 1.67
CA ALA A 507 15.89 25.83 0.91
C ALA A 507 16.81 26.68 1.80
N LYS A 508 16.36 27.00 3.02
CA LYS A 508 17.05 27.88 3.97
C LYS A 508 17.91 27.13 5.00
N ILE A 509 18.29 25.88 4.75
CA ILE A 509 19.21 25.16 5.65
C ILE A 509 20.65 25.66 5.43
N GLY A 510 21.14 26.46 6.38
CA GLY A 510 22.52 26.91 6.46
C GLY A 510 23.42 25.88 7.14
N ARG A 511 24.68 25.80 6.70
CA ARG A 511 25.70 24.91 7.27
C ARG A 511 27.01 25.67 7.49
N LYS A 512 27.66 25.48 8.63
CA LYS A 512 28.97 26.07 8.97
C LYS A 512 29.90 25.00 9.56
N GLY A 513 31.07 24.82 8.97
CA GLY A 513 32.05 23.80 9.37
C GLY A 513 32.85 23.31 8.15
N ARG A 514 33.70 22.29 8.32
CA ARG A 514 34.45 21.69 7.19
C ARG A 514 33.59 20.79 6.30
N GLY A 515 32.36 20.48 6.71
CA GLY A 515 31.40 19.70 5.92
C GLY A 515 31.75 18.21 5.82
N ILE A 516 31.34 17.60 4.71
CA ILE A 516 31.67 16.22 4.33
C ILE A 516 32.97 16.24 3.51
N SER A 517 33.96 15.44 3.92
CA SER A 517 35.27 15.37 3.27
C SER A 517 35.72 13.91 3.13
N ALA A 518 35.96 13.47 1.89
CA ALA A 518 36.54 12.15 1.63
C ALA A 518 38.00 12.07 2.15
N PRO A 519 38.48 10.90 2.62
CA PRO A 519 37.79 9.61 2.68
C PRO A 519 36.95 9.39 3.95
N ILE A 520 37.12 10.19 5.01
CA ILE A 520 36.34 10.09 6.26
C ILE A 520 36.00 11.50 6.77
N SER A 521 34.71 11.77 6.95
CA SER A 521 34.21 13.04 7.47
C SER A 521 34.32 13.08 9.01
N GLY A 522 35.38 13.65 9.56
CA GLY A 522 35.62 13.66 11.02
C GLY A 522 35.20 14.93 11.79
N SER A 523 34.74 15.98 11.10
CA SER A 523 34.55 17.31 11.69
C SER A 523 33.11 17.58 12.15
N GLU A 524 32.95 18.45 13.15
CA GLU A 524 31.65 19.02 13.50
C GLU A 524 31.15 19.95 12.39
N GLU A 525 29.83 19.96 12.20
CA GLU A 525 29.15 20.91 11.33
C GLU A 525 27.92 21.45 12.07
N MET A 526 27.75 22.76 12.01
CA MET A 526 26.63 23.47 12.58
C MET A 526 25.54 23.65 11.54
N VAL A 527 24.32 23.21 11.85
CA VAL A 527 23.11 23.44 11.05
C VAL A 527 22.30 24.57 11.67
N PHE A 528 21.89 25.54 10.86
CA PHE A 528 21.13 26.71 11.29
C PHE A 528 20.18 27.20 10.18
N THR A 529 19.24 28.07 10.52
CA THR A 529 18.34 28.71 9.55
C THR A 529 19.07 29.86 8.87
N SER A 530 19.26 29.78 7.56
CA SER A 530 19.88 30.81 6.73
C SER A 530 18.86 31.91 6.34
N ASN A 531 19.34 33.13 6.17
CA ASN A 531 18.52 34.25 5.65
C ASN A 531 18.35 34.19 4.12
N SER A 532 19.12 33.34 3.45
CA SER A 532 19.07 33.13 1.99
C SER A 532 18.87 31.65 1.65
N GLY A 533 18.25 31.40 0.50
CA GLY A 533 17.93 30.07 0.01
C GLY A 533 16.63 30.07 -0.79
N SER A 534 16.65 29.43 -1.96
CA SER A 534 15.47 29.30 -2.82
C SER A 534 15.57 28.02 -3.64
N VAL A 535 14.43 27.41 -3.94
CA VAL A 535 14.32 26.33 -4.91
C VAL A 535 13.66 26.88 -6.18
N ARG A 536 14.09 26.40 -7.35
CA ARG A 536 13.55 26.81 -8.65
C ARG A 536 12.93 25.63 -9.37
N HIS A 537 11.85 25.87 -10.09
CA HIS A 537 11.30 24.88 -11.00
C HIS A 537 12.32 24.57 -12.12
N PRO A 538 12.64 23.30 -12.42
CA PRO A 538 13.73 22.95 -13.35
C PRO A 538 13.42 23.33 -14.81
N LEU A 539 12.13 23.38 -15.19
CA LEU A 539 11.70 23.79 -16.53
C LEU A 539 11.49 25.31 -16.69
N THR A 540 10.67 25.94 -15.83
CA THR A 540 10.33 27.37 -15.94
C THR A 540 11.38 28.30 -15.32
N ASN A 541 12.28 27.76 -14.48
CA ASN A 541 13.28 28.51 -13.71
C ASN A 541 12.69 29.52 -12.69
N GLU A 542 11.37 29.46 -12.47
CA GLU A 542 10.66 30.27 -11.49
C GLU A 542 11.05 29.88 -10.06
N VAL A 543 11.10 30.86 -9.16
CA VAL A 543 11.33 30.60 -7.74
C VAL A 543 10.03 30.12 -7.13
N LEU A 544 10.04 28.93 -6.54
CA LEU A 544 8.85 28.33 -5.94
C LEU A 544 8.79 28.64 -4.43
N PRO A 545 7.64 29.10 -3.90
CA PRO A 545 7.45 29.25 -2.47
C PRO A 545 7.26 27.87 -1.80
N PRO A 546 7.60 27.74 -0.50
CA PRO A 546 7.25 26.56 0.26
C PRO A 546 5.73 26.39 0.29
N ARG A 547 5.24 25.20 -0.07
CA ARG A 547 3.82 24.87 -0.09
C ARG A 547 3.61 23.43 0.39
N PRO A 548 2.64 23.15 1.27
CA PRO A 548 2.30 21.79 1.63
C PRO A 548 1.72 21.05 0.41
N LEU A 549 1.77 19.71 0.42
CA LEU A 549 1.24 18.89 -0.68
C LEU A 549 -0.27 19.11 -0.89
N PHE A 550 -1.00 19.32 0.20
CA PHE A 550 -2.40 19.69 0.17
C PHE A 550 -2.59 20.94 1.03
N GLY A 551 -2.75 22.09 0.38
CA GLY A 551 -2.97 23.36 1.05
C GLY A 551 -2.41 24.54 0.25
N GLU A 552 -2.61 25.72 0.81
CA GLU A 552 -2.16 26.98 0.22
C GLU A 552 -0.74 27.33 0.70
N VAL A 553 -0.11 28.28 0.01
CA VAL A 553 1.20 28.81 0.42
C VAL A 553 1.04 29.48 1.79
N PRO A 554 1.74 29.01 2.85
CA PRO A 554 1.65 29.62 4.15
C PRO A 554 2.30 31.00 4.17
N GLU A 555 1.75 31.90 4.97
CA GLU A 555 2.40 33.18 5.27
C GLU A 555 3.66 32.93 6.12
N LEU A 556 4.82 33.35 5.60
CA LEU A 556 6.10 33.27 6.30
C LEU A 556 6.40 34.58 7.01
N LYS A 557 6.58 34.54 8.34
CA LYS A 557 7.11 35.69 9.09
C LYS A 557 8.59 35.91 8.76
N GLU A 558 9.04 37.14 8.91
CA GLU A 558 10.45 37.48 8.73
C GLU A 558 11.34 36.64 9.67
N ASN A 559 12.41 36.05 9.13
CA ASN A 559 13.34 35.16 9.85
C ASN A 559 12.74 33.86 10.42
N GLN A 560 11.50 33.51 10.07
CA GLN A 560 10.92 32.21 10.45
C GLN A 560 11.58 31.06 9.67
N ASP A 561 11.83 29.94 10.35
CA ASP A 561 12.31 28.73 9.69
C ASP A 561 11.13 28.04 8.98
N PRO A 562 11.15 27.88 7.65
CA PRO A 562 10.06 27.22 6.94
C PRO A 562 9.83 25.78 7.45
N ARG A 563 10.86 25.11 7.98
CA ARG A 563 10.75 23.74 8.49
C ARG A 563 9.84 23.62 9.72
N GLU A 564 9.70 24.68 10.51
CA GLU A 564 8.78 24.70 11.65
C GLU A 564 7.32 24.62 11.16
N ILE A 565 6.97 25.39 10.13
CA ILE A 565 5.65 25.32 9.50
C ILE A 565 5.40 23.96 8.85
N LEU A 566 6.41 23.39 8.20
CA LEU A 566 6.31 22.05 7.64
C LEU A 566 6.05 21.00 8.73
N ALA A 567 6.81 21.05 9.82
CA ALA A 567 6.65 20.13 10.94
C ALA A 567 5.25 20.23 11.56
N ASP A 568 4.77 21.46 11.82
CA ASP A 568 3.42 21.74 12.31
C ASP A 568 2.33 21.20 11.37
N TRP A 569 2.51 21.37 10.05
CA TRP A 569 1.57 20.84 9.06
C TRP A 569 1.60 19.30 8.97
N ILE A 570 2.78 18.68 9.08
CA ILE A 570 2.91 17.21 9.05
C ILE A 570 2.14 16.59 10.23
N ILE A 571 2.33 17.11 11.44
CA ILE A 571 1.70 16.56 12.66
C ILE A 571 0.28 17.10 12.91
N SER A 572 -0.21 17.97 12.03
CA SER A 572 -1.50 18.63 12.16
C SER A 572 -2.67 17.62 12.22
N PRO A 573 -3.71 17.87 13.04
CA PRO A 573 -4.94 17.09 13.01
C PRO A 573 -5.66 17.12 11.65
N GLN A 574 -5.42 18.13 10.82
CA GLN A 574 -6.00 18.23 9.48
C GLN A 574 -5.26 17.32 8.48
N ASN A 575 -4.04 16.87 8.80
CA ASN A 575 -3.26 15.95 7.99
C ASN A 575 -3.46 14.50 8.45
N HIS A 576 -4.15 13.69 7.64
CA HIS A 576 -4.39 12.28 7.98
C HIS A 576 -3.19 11.38 7.67
N PHE A 577 -2.37 11.75 6.67
CA PHE A 577 -1.26 10.93 6.19
C PHE A 577 -0.25 10.58 7.29
N PHE A 578 0.11 11.53 8.14
CA PHE A 578 1.06 11.29 9.23
C PHE A 578 0.58 10.24 10.22
N ALA A 579 -0.69 10.31 10.64
CA ALA A 579 -1.26 9.33 11.56
C ALA A 579 -1.42 7.97 10.89
N GLU A 580 -1.89 7.93 9.64
CA GLU A 580 -2.15 6.69 8.91
C GLU A 580 -0.85 5.96 8.53
N VAL A 581 0.19 6.64 8.04
CA VAL A 581 1.47 5.97 7.68
C VAL A 581 2.16 5.37 8.89
N ASN A 582 2.19 6.09 10.03
CA ASN A 582 2.80 5.57 11.25
C ASN A 582 1.96 4.44 11.87
N ALA A 583 0.63 4.57 11.84
CA ALA A 583 -0.27 3.49 12.25
C ALA A 583 -0.07 2.22 11.41
N ASN A 584 0.07 2.37 10.08
CA ASN A 584 0.30 1.28 9.14
C ASN A 584 1.66 0.60 9.35
N ARG A 585 2.72 1.38 9.62
CA ARG A 585 4.06 0.85 9.89
C ARG A 585 4.09 -0.05 11.12
N VAL A 586 3.54 0.44 12.23
CA VAL A 586 3.44 -0.35 13.47
C VAL A 586 2.53 -1.57 13.26
N TRP A 587 1.40 -1.40 12.55
CA TRP A 587 0.54 -2.53 12.20
C TRP A 587 1.28 -3.60 11.39
N ALA A 588 2.05 -3.21 10.38
CA ALA A 588 2.80 -4.15 9.53
C ALA A 588 3.86 -4.93 10.31
N ASP A 589 4.61 -4.26 11.20
CA ASP A 589 5.57 -4.92 12.09
C ASP A 589 4.89 -5.99 12.96
N LEU A 590 3.72 -5.68 13.53
CA LEU A 590 3.00 -6.59 14.43
C LEU A 590 2.25 -7.70 13.69
N MET A 591 1.64 -7.40 12.54
CA MET A 591 0.64 -8.25 11.87
C MET A 591 1.15 -8.98 10.64
N GLY A 592 2.40 -8.78 10.20
CA GLY A 592 2.91 -9.42 8.98
C GLY A 592 2.99 -8.53 7.76
N ARG A 593 2.02 -7.63 7.63
CA ARG A 593 1.73 -6.91 6.39
C ARG A 593 0.99 -5.63 6.68
N GLY A 594 1.31 -4.55 5.98
CA GLY A 594 0.57 -3.29 6.07
C GLY A 594 -0.85 -3.41 5.49
N ILE A 595 -1.77 -2.61 6.03
CA ILE A 595 -3.11 -2.43 5.43
C ILE A 595 -2.95 -1.71 4.09
N VAL A 596 -1.98 -0.79 4.00
CA VAL A 596 -1.39 -0.33 2.74
C VAL A 596 -0.06 -1.06 2.57
N GLU A 597 0.15 -1.68 1.41
CA GLU A 597 1.40 -2.35 1.05
C GLU A 597 1.84 -1.89 -0.34
N PRO A 598 3.06 -1.38 -0.55
CA PRO A 598 4.10 -1.11 0.45
C PRO A 598 3.67 -0.17 1.59
N ILE A 599 4.29 -0.31 2.77
CA ILE A 599 3.89 0.35 4.03
C ILE A 599 3.80 1.89 3.93
N ASP A 600 4.59 2.48 3.03
CA ASP A 600 4.76 3.93 2.84
C ASP A 600 4.34 4.40 1.43
N ASP A 601 3.35 3.72 0.83
CA ASP A 601 2.88 3.97 -0.54
C ASP A 601 1.37 4.28 -0.60
N PHE A 602 0.97 5.36 0.06
CA PHE A 602 -0.41 5.83 0.17
C PHE A 602 -0.81 6.64 -1.06
N ARG A 603 -1.59 6.01 -1.94
CA ARG A 603 -2.15 6.67 -3.13
C ARG A 603 -3.49 6.06 -3.54
N GLU A 604 -4.27 6.80 -4.31
CA GLU A 604 -5.57 6.34 -4.82
C GLU A 604 -5.44 5.07 -5.69
N SER A 605 -4.30 4.95 -6.39
CA SER A 605 -3.98 3.77 -7.21
C SER A 605 -3.42 2.57 -6.42
N ASN A 606 -3.23 2.71 -5.10
CA ASN A 606 -2.84 1.66 -4.17
C ASN A 606 -3.70 1.75 -2.91
N PRO A 607 -5.01 1.46 -3.01
CA PRO A 607 -5.91 1.67 -1.89
C PRO A 607 -5.63 0.68 -0.74
N PRO A 608 -5.93 1.07 0.51
CA PRO A 608 -5.77 0.18 1.66
C PRO A 608 -6.69 -1.04 1.55
N SER A 609 -6.21 -2.23 1.97
CA SER A 609 -7.02 -3.46 2.02
C SER A 609 -8.25 -3.31 2.90
N ASN A 610 -8.16 -2.49 3.96
CA ASN A 610 -9.28 -2.14 4.82
C ASN A 610 -9.25 -0.63 5.16
N LYS A 611 -9.83 0.19 4.28
CA LYS A 611 -9.89 1.66 4.41
C LYS A 611 -10.56 2.13 5.73
N PRO A 612 -11.68 1.56 6.19
CA PRO A 612 -12.22 1.89 7.52
C PRO A 612 -11.23 1.59 8.66
N LEU A 613 -10.53 0.46 8.62
CA LEU A 613 -9.58 0.07 9.66
C LEU A 613 -8.39 1.03 9.76
N ILE A 614 -7.73 1.35 8.65
CA ILE A 614 -6.56 2.26 8.70
C ILE A 614 -6.93 3.66 9.18
N LYS A 615 -8.10 4.17 8.79
CA LYS A 615 -8.63 5.45 9.30
C LYS A 615 -8.87 5.40 10.80
N ALA A 616 -9.50 4.34 11.29
CA ALA A 616 -9.77 4.16 12.72
C ALA A 616 -8.48 4.00 13.53
N LEU A 617 -7.48 3.27 13.00
CA LEU A 617 -6.15 3.15 13.61
C LEU A 617 -5.42 4.49 13.67
N GLY A 618 -5.40 5.25 12.57
CA GLY A 618 -4.81 6.60 12.53
C GLY A 618 -5.49 7.56 13.51
N GLN A 619 -6.83 7.54 13.57
CA GLN A 619 -7.58 8.31 14.56
C GLN A 619 -7.22 7.89 15.99
N LYS A 620 -7.18 6.58 16.27
CA LYS A 620 -6.85 6.06 17.60
C LYS A 620 -5.45 6.48 18.04
N PHE A 621 -4.48 6.42 17.12
CA PHE A 621 -3.11 6.82 17.42
C PHE A 621 -3.01 8.31 17.77
N ARG A 622 -3.77 9.15 17.05
CA ARG A 622 -3.89 10.58 17.35
C ARG A 622 -4.57 10.85 18.69
N GLU A 623 -5.65 10.14 19.01
CA GLU A 623 -6.33 10.24 20.32
C GLU A 623 -5.40 9.89 21.48
N GLN A 624 -4.49 8.93 21.25
CA GLN A 624 -3.42 8.54 22.17
C GLN A 624 -2.21 9.49 22.12
N LYS A 625 -2.32 10.64 21.46
CA LYS A 625 -1.26 11.64 21.31
C LYS A 625 0.04 11.03 20.79
N PHE A 626 -0.07 10.11 19.83
CA PHE A 626 1.06 9.43 19.21
C PHE A 626 1.97 8.66 20.19
N ASP A 627 1.42 8.22 21.34
CA ASP A 627 2.08 7.31 22.27
C ASP A 627 2.15 5.90 21.66
N LEU A 628 3.36 5.46 21.33
CA LEU A 628 3.61 4.20 20.67
C LEU A 628 3.24 3.00 21.55
N LYS A 629 3.53 3.04 22.86
CA LYS A 629 3.22 1.95 23.78
C LYS A 629 1.70 1.71 23.87
N GLN A 630 0.93 2.78 24.02
CA GLN A 630 -0.54 2.71 24.09
C GLN A 630 -1.17 2.23 22.77
N TYR A 631 -0.59 2.63 21.64
CA TYR A 631 -1.04 2.17 20.33
C TYR A 631 -0.75 0.68 20.12
N ILE A 632 0.46 0.21 20.46
CA ILE A 632 0.81 -1.23 20.44
C ILE A 632 -0.12 -2.03 21.35
N LYS A 633 -0.37 -1.58 22.58
CA LYS A 633 -1.32 -2.21 23.52
C LYS A 633 -2.69 -2.42 22.88
N THR A 634 -3.17 -1.44 22.11
CA THR A 634 -4.47 -1.51 21.43
C THR A 634 -4.51 -2.65 20.40
N ILE A 635 -3.43 -2.83 19.63
CA ILE A 635 -3.36 -3.89 18.60
C ILE A 635 -3.21 -5.27 19.25
N VAL A 636 -2.25 -5.45 20.16
CA VAL A 636 -1.90 -6.78 20.70
C VAL A 636 -2.97 -7.39 21.62
N LEU A 637 -3.90 -6.56 22.11
CA LEU A 637 -5.07 -7.02 22.87
C LEU A 637 -6.29 -7.32 21.99
N SER A 638 -6.23 -7.12 20.68
CA SER A 638 -7.33 -7.51 19.77
C SER A 638 -7.42 -9.04 19.62
N HIS A 639 -8.62 -9.54 19.33
CA HIS A 639 -8.81 -10.93 18.95
C HIS A 639 -8.14 -11.23 17.60
N VAL A 640 -8.16 -10.25 16.67
CA VAL A 640 -7.48 -10.34 15.37
C VAL A 640 -5.97 -10.60 15.54
N TYR A 641 -5.29 -9.89 16.44
CA TYR A 641 -3.88 -10.16 16.74
C TYR A 641 -3.66 -11.55 17.33
N SER A 642 -4.65 -12.13 18.00
CA SER A 642 -4.58 -13.46 18.62
C SER A 642 -4.98 -14.60 17.69
N LEU A 643 -5.20 -14.37 16.39
CA LEU A 643 -5.52 -15.43 15.44
C LEU A 643 -4.31 -16.32 15.16
N SER A 644 -4.55 -17.60 14.90
CA SER A 644 -3.55 -18.56 14.44
C SER A 644 -3.11 -18.25 13.01
N ALA A 645 -1.86 -18.57 12.68
CA ALA A 645 -1.38 -18.55 11.30
C ALA A 645 -1.79 -19.79 10.50
N ILE A 646 -2.31 -20.83 11.16
CA ILE A 646 -2.84 -22.02 10.50
C ILE A 646 -4.15 -21.64 9.82
N PRO A 647 -4.25 -21.75 8.49
CA PRO A 647 -5.50 -21.45 7.80
C PRO A 647 -6.56 -22.51 8.05
N ASN A 648 -7.82 -22.10 7.93
CA ASN A 648 -8.95 -22.98 7.74
C ASN A 648 -9.29 -23.10 6.24
N GLU A 649 -10.30 -23.92 5.94
CA GLU A 649 -10.79 -24.18 4.58
C GLU A 649 -11.19 -22.91 3.80
N THR A 650 -11.72 -21.89 4.49
CA THR A 650 -12.22 -20.68 3.84
C THR A 650 -11.13 -19.66 3.58
N ASN A 651 -10.05 -19.63 4.38
CA ASN A 651 -9.09 -18.53 4.40
C ASN A 651 -7.68 -18.89 3.93
N VAL A 652 -7.45 -20.10 3.43
CA VAL A 652 -6.14 -20.54 2.93
C VAL A 652 -5.57 -19.62 1.84
N GLY A 653 -6.45 -19.08 0.99
CA GLY A 653 -6.12 -18.14 -0.07
C GLY A 653 -6.06 -16.67 0.36
N ASP A 654 -6.41 -16.34 1.61
CA ASP A 654 -6.32 -14.96 2.09
C ASP A 654 -4.87 -14.60 2.44
N THR A 655 -4.41 -13.49 1.89
CA THR A 655 -3.05 -12.97 2.01
C THR A 655 -3.00 -11.51 2.49
N ARG A 656 -4.16 -10.85 2.68
CA ARG A 656 -4.19 -9.42 3.05
C ARG A 656 -5.37 -8.94 3.89
N ASN A 657 -6.35 -9.79 4.20
CA ASN A 657 -7.56 -9.38 4.93
C ASN A 657 -7.53 -9.69 6.43
N TYR A 658 -6.45 -10.31 6.93
CA TYR A 658 -6.23 -10.60 8.34
C TYR A 658 -7.26 -11.58 8.91
N SER A 659 -7.74 -12.50 8.07
CA SER A 659 -8.49 -13.68 8.52
C SER A 659 -7.66 -14.66 9.35
N ARG A 660 -6.34 -14.47 9.39
CA ARG A 660 -5.34 -15.22 10.15
C ARG A 660 -4.16 -14.30 10.43
N HIS A 661 -3.29 -14.72 11.35
CA HIS A 661 -1.98 -14.09 11.48
C HIS A 661 -1.05 -14.57 10.34
N TYR A 662 -0.15 -13.71 9.87
CA TYR A 662 0.83 -14.10 8.85
C TYR A 662 2.16 -14.41 9.52
N ARG A 663 2.76 -15.55 9.17
CA ARG A 663 4.07 -15.93 9.70
C ARG A 663 5.12 -14.93 9.26
N GLN A 664 5.90 -14.43 10.21
CA GLN A 664 7.00 -13.52 9.95
C GLN A 664 8.32 -14.14 10.39
N ARG A 665 9.35 -14.04 9.54
CA ARG A 665 10.71 -14.35 9.97
C ARG A 665 11.15 -13.31 11.00
N LEU A 666 11.88 -13.74 12.03
CA LEU A 666 12.47 -12.81 12.99
C LEU A 666 13.51 -11.91 12.31
N ARG A 667 13.55 -10.63 12.73
CA ARG A 667 14.63 -9.70 12.33
C ARG A 667 15.99 -10.28 12.75
N ALA A 668 17.03 -10.00 11.98
CA ALA A 668 18.35 -10.58 12.18
C ALA A 668 18.89 -10.40 13.62
N GLU A 669 18.71 -9.21 14.18
CA GLU A 669 19.12 -8.83 15.53
C GLU A 669 18.31 -9.59 16.59
N VAL A 670 16.98 -9.62 16.43
CA VAL A 670 16.08 -10.36 17.33
C VAL A 670 16.40 -11.84 17.32
N LEU A 671 16.66 -12.42 16.13
CA LEU A 671 17.00 -13.83 16.01
C LEU A 671 18.36 -14.13 16.64
N LEU A 672 19.39 -13.32 16.38
CA LEU A 672 20.72 -13.52 16.96
C LEU A 672 20.71 -13.39 18.48
N ASP A 673 19.96 -12.42 19.01
CA ASP A 673 19.79 -12.23 20.45
C ASP A 673 19.04 -13.42 21.06
N SER A 674 17.96 -13.90 20.41
CA SER A 674 17.22 -15.09 20.87
C SER A 674 18.10 -16.34 20.86
N VAL A 675 18.90 -16.55 19.79
CA VAL A 675 19.89 -17.65 19.73
C VAL A 675 20.90 -17.55 20.88
N SER A 676 21.39 -16.34 21.16
CA SER A 676 22.33 -16.09 22.25
C SER A 676 21.71 -16.40 23.62
N GLU A 677 20.43 -16.08 23.81
CA GLU A 677 19.65 -16.37 25.01
C GLU A 677 19.45 -17.88 25.20
N MET A 678 19.05 -18.60 24.14
CA MET A 678 18.90 -20.06 24.16
C MET A 678 20.22 -20.77 24.54
N ILE A 679 21.33 -20.33 23.94
CA ILE A 679 22.66 -20.88 24.23
C ILE A 679 23.16 -20.44 25.61
N GLY A 680 22.73 -19.28 26.11
CA GLY A 680 23.24 -18.69 27.35
C GLY A 680 24.67 -18.14 27.24
N VAL A 681 25.13 -17.91 26.01
CA VAL A 681 26.44 -17.32 25.70
C VAL A 681 26.21 -16.13 24.76
N PRO A 682 26.44 -14.88 25.23
CA PRO A 682 26.24 -13.70 24.41
C PRO A 682 27.20 -13.67 23.22
N ASP A 683 26.77 -13.02 22.15
CA ASP A 683 27.66 -12.65 21.05
C ASP A 683 28.56 -11.46 21.48
N THR A 684 29.63 -11.20 20.73
CA THR A 684 30.52 -10.07 21.00
C THR A 684 30.69 -9.22 19.75
N PHE A 685 30.39 -7.94 19.87
CA PHE A 685 30.44 -6.99 18.78
C PHE A 685 31.64 -6.05 18.92
N SER A 686 32.40 -5.88 17.84
CA SER A 686 33.51 -4.93 17.84
C SER A 686 33.00 -3.50 18.10
N ALA A 687 33.75 -2.72 18.89
CA ALA A 687 33.36 -1.36 19.29
C ALA A 687 32.03 -1.24 20.08
N MET A 688 31.61 -2.32 20.74
CA MET A 688 30.50 -2.34 21.70
C MET A 688 30.99 -2.86 23.07
N PRO A 689 30.33 -2.48 24.18
CA PRO A 689 30.49 -3.17 25.47
C PRO A 689 30.26 -4.68 25.37
N LYS A 690 30.94 -5.47 26.20
CA LYS A 690 30.98 -6.94 26.13
C LYS A 690 29.60 -7.62 26.18
N ASP A 691 28.64 -7.01 26.86
CA ASP A 691 27.30 -7.58 27.08
C ASP A 691 26.22 -6.89 26.21
N SER A 692 26.63 -6.23 25.13
CA SER A 692 25.69 -5.56 24.22
C SER A 692 24.93 -6.56 23.37
N THR A 693 23.65 -6.31 23.18
CA THR A 693 22.80 -7.08 22.27
C THR A 693 22.97 -6.63 20.83
N ALA A 694 22.58 -7.48 19.87
CA ALA A 694 22.61 -7.15 18.44
C ALA A 694 21.71 -5.94 18.13
N LYS A 695 20.56 -5.80 18.81
CA LYS A 695 19.66 -4.64 18.69
C LYS A 695 20.33 -3.31 19.06
N GLN A 696 21.34 -3.34 19.93
CA GLN A 696 22.07 -2.16 20.40
C GLN A 696 23.19 -1.71 19.46
N ILE A 697 23.49 -2.46 18.40
CA ILE A 697 24.51 -2.06 17.42
C ILE A 697 24.11 -0.75 16.75
N TRP A 698 24.96 0.27 16.92
CA TRP A 698 24.75 1.62 16.39
C TRP A 698 25.36 1.83 14.99
N THR A 699 26.10 0.85 14.46
CA THR A 699 26.81 0.99 13.18
C THR A 699 26.92 -0.30 12.37
N HIS A 700 26.75 -0.18 11.05
CA HIS A 700 26.98 -1.25 10.08
C HIS A 700 28.46 -1.64 9.93
N ARG A 701 29.39 -0.94 10.61
CA ARG A 701 30.81 -1.30 10.64
C ARG A 701 31.11 -2.54 11.48
N VAL A 702 30.19 -2.93 12.36
CA VAL A 702 30.29 -4.17 13.12
C VAL A 702 30.10 -5.35 12.15
N SER A 703 31.16 -6.13 11.95
CA SER A 703 31.12 -7.33 11.12
C SER A 703 30.36 -8.45 11.81
N SER A 704 29.34 -9.00 11.15
CA SER A 704 28.61 -10.18 11.60
C SER A 704 28.04 -10.92 10.40
N VAL A 705 28.60 -12.09 10.11
CA VAL A 705 28.11 -12.96 9.02
C VAL A 705 26.65 -13.34 9.25
N PHE A 706 26.24 -13.50 10.51
CA PHE A 706 24.85 -13.79 10.86
C PHE A 706 23.93 -12.64 10.47
N LEU A 707 24.21 -11.41 10.94
CA LEU A 707 23.35 -10.26 10.66
C LEU A 707 23.25 -9.98 9.15
N ASP A 708 24.37 -10.11 8.44
CA ASP A 708 24.42 -9.92 6.99
C ASP A 708 23.63 -11.01 6.25
N SER A 709 23.72 -12.28 6.67
CA SER A 709 22.95 -13.39 6.08
C SER A 709 21.44 -13.25 6.28
N PHE A 710 21.03 -12.67 7.41
CA PHE A 710 19.62 -12.49 7.78
C PHE A 710 19.02 -11.13 7.38
N GLY A 711 19.73 -10.38 6.54
CA GLY A 711 19.20 -9.20 5.86
C GLY A 711 19.22 -7.92 6.70
N ARG A 712 20.27 -7.69 7.49
CA ARG A 712 20.55 -6.36 8.02
C ARG A 712 20.69 -5.35 6.85
N PRO A 713 20.17 -4.11 6.95
CA PRO A 713 20.18 -3.14 5.86
C PRO A 713 21.59 -2.80 5.36
N ASP A 714 21.71 -2.59 4.05
CA ASP A 714 22.93 -2.04 3.46
C ASP A 714 22.97 -0.52 3.72
N PRO A 715 24.01 0.01 4.40
CA PRO A 715 24.15 1.45 4.66
C PRO A 715 24.26 2.32 3.40
N ASN A 716 24.47 1.74 2.22
CA ASN A 716 24.55 2.49 0.94
C ASN A 716 23.26 2.43 0.13
N GLN A 717 22.25 1.68 0.60
CA GLN A 717 20.98 1.59 -0.09
C GLN A 717 20.18 2.89 0.12
N ASP A 718 19.79 3.50 -0.99
CA ASP A 718 18.98 4.72 -1.08
C ASP A 718 17.80 4.39 -2.01
N PRO A 719 16.51 4.70 -1.74
CA PRO A 719 15.84 5.44 -0.65
C PRO A 719 15.35 4.51 0.50
N PRO A 720 14.76 5.00 1.65
CA PRO A 720 14.53 4.16 2.82
C PRO A 720 13.68 2.95 2.46
N CYS A 721 14.21 1.76 2.71
CA CYS A 721 13.52 0.51 2.43
C CYS A 721 13.20 -0.21 3.74
N GLU A 722 11.92 -0.49 3.94
CA GLU A 722 11.51 -1.49 4.92
C GLU A 722 12.17 -2.84 4.57
N ARG A 723 12.64 -3.57 5.58
CA ARG A 723 13.36 -4.83 5.35
C ARG A 723 12.46 -5.85 4.66
N THR A 724 13.00 -6.63 3.71
CA THR A 724 12.27 -7.76 3.14
C THR A 724 12.19 -8.90 4.17
N THR A 725 10.99 -9.48 4.27
CA THR A 725 10.73 -10.63 5.16
C THR A 725 11.02 -11.97 4.48
N ASP A 726 11.44 -11.94 3.22
CA ASP A 726 11.74 -13.12 2.41
C ASP A 726 12.82 -14.01 3.04
N THR A 727 12.65 -15.30 2.81
CA THR A 727 13.59 -16.33 3.24
C THR A 727 14.55 -16.69 2.10
N THR A 728 15.83 -16.89 2.42
CA THR A 728 16.82 -17.28 1.42
C THR A 728 17.49 -18.60 1.76
N VAL A 729 17.99 -19.31 0.75
CA VAL A 729 18.78 -20.54 0.95
C VAL A 729 20.02 -20.26 1.81
N VAL A 730 20.62 -19.07 1.68
CA VAL A 730 21.78 -18.64 2.48
C VAL A 730 21.47 -18.65 3.97
N GLN A 731 20.29 -18.19 4.38
CA GLN A 731 19.88 -18.18 5.79
C GLN A 731 19.77 -19.59 6.38
N VAL A 732 19.13 -20.51 5.64
CA VAL A 732 18.97 -21.90 6.07
C VAL A 732 20.34 -22.59 6.16
N LEU A 733 21.18 -22.42 5.14
CA LEU A 733 22.52 -22.99 5.14
C LEU A 733 23.41 -22.41 6.25
N HIS A 734 23.24 -21.14 6.60
CA HIS A 734 23.96 -20.52 7.71
C HIS A 734 23.60 -21.19 9.04
N MET A 735 22.32 -21.34 9.35
CA MET A 735 21.88 -21.99 10.61
C MET A 735 22.37 -23.44 10.70
N MET A 736 22.33 -24.18 9.60
CA MET A 736 22.69 -25.60 9.58
C MET A 736 24.20 -25.88 9.57
N ASN A 737 25.04 -24.90 9.20
CA ASN A 737 26.48 -25.14 9.00
C ASN A 737 27.40 -24.13 9.72
N SER A 738 26.85 -23.22 10.51
CA SER A 738 27.67 -22.22 11.21
C SER A 738 28.53 -22.86 12.29
N ARG A 739 29.84 -22.90 12.04
CA ARG A 739 30.85 -23.35 13.02
C ARG A 739 30.85 -22.48 14.28
N ASP A 740 30.55 -21.20 14.12
CA ASP A 740 30.47 -20.26 15.24
C ASP A 740 29.33 -20.66 16.19
N LEU A 741 28.12 -20.83 15.64
CA LEU A 741 26.95 -21.27 16.42
C LEU A 741 27.21 -22.60 17.13
N TYR A 742 27.77 -23.58 16.41
CA TYR A 742 28.07 -24.88 16.97
C TYR A 742 29.09 -24.76 18.11
N SER A 743 30.17 -23.99 17.93
CA SER A 743 31.19 -23.80 18.97
C SER A 743 30.65 -23.10 20.23
N ARG A 744 29.67 -22.20 20.08
CA ARG A 744 29.00 -21.54 21.20
C ARG A 744 28.10 -22.50 21.98
N ILE A 745 27.38 -23.40 21.29
CA ILE A 745 26.59 -24.46 21.93
C ILE A 745 27.47 -25.43 22.72
N GLN A 746 28.67 -25.72 22.23
CA GLN A 746 29.63 -26.60 22.92
C GLN A 746 30.47 -25.90 24.01
N SER A 747 30.24 -24.60 24.23
CA SER A 747 30.99 -23.83 25.22
C SER A 747 30.72 -24.33 26.63
N LYS A 748 31.76 -24.36 27.47
CA LYS A 748 31.63 -24.70 28.91
C LYS A 748 30.71 -23.74 29.67
N ASN A 749 30.49 -22.53 29.14
CA ASN A 749 29.61 -21.53 29.74
C ASN A 749 28.18 -21.57 29.18
N ALA A 750 27.90 -22.46 28.22
CA ALA A 750 26.58 -22.58 27.61
C ALA A 750 25.57 -23.26 28.54
N ASN A 751 24.29 -23.00 28.29
CA ASN A 751 23.18 -23.63 28.98
C ASN A 751 23.19 -25.15 28.80
N SER A 752 23.63 -25.65 27.64
CA SER A 752 23.86 -27.08 27.38
C SER A 752 24.78 -27.72 28.43
N ALA A 753 25.95 -27.12 28.68
CA ALA A 753 26.91 -27.58 29.69
C ALA A 753 26.34 -27.45 31.12
N LYS A 754 25.72 -26.30 31.44
CA LYS A 754 25.10 -26.07 32.76
C LYS A 754 23.99 -27.08 33.08
N TRP A 755 23.12 -27.38 32.10
CA TRP A 755 22.06 -28.37 32.27
C TRP A 755 22.61 -29.80 32.32
N ALA A 756 23.66 -30.11 31.56
CA ALA A 756 24.34 -31.40 31.62
C ALA A 756 24.89 -31.70 33.02
N GLU A 757 25.52 -30.71 33.66
CA GLU A 757 26.08 -30.78 35.02
C GLU A 757 25.02 -30.73 36.13
N SER A 758 23.79 -30.35 35.79
CA SER A 758 22.69 -30.23 36.74
C SER A 758 22.11 -31.59 37.16
N LYS A 759 21.35 -31.59 38.27
CA LYS A 759 20.59 -32.75 38.77
C LYS A 759 19.22 -32.95 38.07
N MET A 760 18.93 -32.19 37.01
CA MET A 760 17.65 -32.29 36.31
C MET A 760 17.48 -33.66 35.67
N THR A 761 16.28 -34.21 35.68
CA THR A 761 15.96 -35.43 34.90
C THR A 761 15.95 -35.11 33.40
N PRO A 762 16.06 -36.10 32.50
CA PRO A 762 15.87 -35.90 31.06
C PRO A 762 14.57 -35.13 30.72
N ASP A 763 13.47 -35.46 31.40
CA ASP A 763 12.20 -34.76 31.21
C ASP A 763 12.26 -33.29 31.61
N GLN A 764 12.92 -32.97 32.74
CA GLN A 764 13.09 -31.58 33.18
C GLN A 764 13.98 -30.79 32.22
N ILE A 765 15.02 -31.41 31.66
CA ILE A 765 15.84 -30.78 30.61
C ILE A 765 15.02 -30.50 29.36
N MET A 766 14.18 -31.45 28.94
CA MET A 766 13.28 -31.24 27.81
C MET A 766 12.32 -30.08 28.07
N GLU A 767 11.81 -29.95 29.29
CA GLU A 767 11.00 -28.77 29.67
C GLU A 767 11.79 -27.47 29.56
N GLU A 768 13.01 -27.40 30.08
CA GLU A 768 13.85 -26.20 30.00
C GLU A 768 14.20 -25.83 28.55
N LEU A 769 14.53 -26.83 27.71
CA LEU A 769 14.80 -26.63 26.28
C LEU A 769 13.60 -26.02 25.55
N TYR A 770 12.41 -26.58 25.75
CA TYR A 770 11.20 -26.14 25.05
C TYR A 770 10.64 -24.83 25.58
N LEU A 771 10.73 -24.59 26.90
CA LEU A 771 10.34 -23.30 27.47
C LEU A 771 11.27 -22.18 27.00
N THR A 772 12.57 -22.43 26.91
CA THR A 772 13.53 -21.44 26.40
C THR A 772 13.39 -21.21 24.89
N ALA A 773 13.21 -22.28 24.10
CA ALA A 773 13.16 -22.15 22.64
C ALA A 773 11.80 -21.64 22.12
N TYR A 774 10.70 -22.17 22.66
CA TYR A 774 9.34 -22.00 22.13
C TYR A 774 8.36 -21.43 23.15
N SER A 775 8.76 -21.23 24.40
CA SER A 775 7.90 -20.72 25.46
C SER A 775 6.68 -21.59 25.74
N ARG A 776 6.77 -22.89 25.43
CA ARG A 776 5.77 -23.92 25.70
C ARG A 776 6.39 -25.14 26.35
N TYR A 777 5.57 -25.97 26.96
CA TYR A 777 6.00 -27.31 27.36
C TYR A 777 6.12 -28.24 26.14
N PRO A 778 7.04 -29.21 26.17
CA PRO A 778 7.10 -30.25 25.15
C PRO A 778 5.86 -31.13 25.24
N THR A 779 5.37 -31.55 24.09
CA THR A 779 4.30 -32.55 23.96
C THR A 779 4.76 -33.91 24.51
N ILE A 780 3.81 -34.82 24.70
CA ILE A 780 4.10 -36.19 25.20
C ILE A 780 5.07 -36.92 24.25
N GLU A 781 4.89 -36.79 22.94
CA GLU A 781 5.77 -37.41 21.95
C GLU A 781 7.16 -36.77 21.91
N GLU A 782 7.25 -35.44 22.00
CA GLU A 782 8.53 -34.73 22.08
C GLU A 782 9.31 -35.14 23.34
N LYS A 783 8.64 -35.23 24.51
CA LYS A 783 9.25 -35.73 25.75
C LYS A 783 9.74 -37.17 25.61
N ARG A 784 8.92 -38.06 25.02
CA ARG A 784 9.26 -39.47 24.82
C ARG A 784 10.48 -39.63 23.92
N LEU A 785 10.51 -38.91 22.80
CA LEU A 785 11.64 -38.92 21.87
C LEU A 785 12.91 -38.36 22.52
N GLY A 786 12.80 -37.21 23.19
CA GLY A 786 13.92 -36.62 23.92
C GLY A 786 14.52 -37.57 24.95
N ARG A 787 13.68 -38.23 25.76
CA ARG A 787 14.13 -39.21 26.75
C ARG A 787 14.91 -40.36 26.12
N SER A 788 14.43 -40.90 24.99
CA SER A 788 15.11 -42.02 24.32
C SER A 788 16.53 -41.68 23.86
N LEU A 789 16.82 -40.41 23.55
CA LEU A 789 18.17 -39.97 23.18
C LEU A 789 19.14 -39.98 24.37
N PHE A 790 18.66 -39.75 25.60
CA PHE A 790 19.49 -39.86 26.81
C PHE A 790 19.80 -41.31 27.20
N GLU A 791 19.09 -42.29 26.62
CA GLU A 791 19.28 -43.72 26.86
C GLU A 791 20.21 -44.37 25.82
N GLU A 792 20.63 -43.64 24.78
CA GLU A 792 21.47 -44.14 23.70
C GLU A 792 22.91 -44.41 24.17
N GLU A 793 23.42 -45.61 23.87
CA GLU A 793 24.79 -46.01 24.25
C GLU A 793 25.85 -45.23 23.46
N GLY A 794 26.89 -44.74 24.15
CA GLY A 794 28.03 -44.08 23.53
C GLY A 794 27.88 -42.57 23.31
N VAL A 795 26.72 -41.99 23.64
CA VAL A 795 26.49 -40.53 23.58
C VAL A 795 26.55 -39.94 24.99
N SER A 796 27.29 -38.85 25.17
CA SER A 796 27.32 -38.18 26.47
C SER A 796 26.04 -37.39 26.70
N ARG A 797 25.63 -37.25 27.97
CA ARG A 797 24.49 -36.41 28.37
C ARG A 797 24.57 -34.99 27.82
N GLN A 798 25.76 -34.38 27.84
CA GLN A 798 25.97 -33.05 27.30
C GLN A 798 25.74 -33.02 25.79
N GLN A 799 26.28 -34.00 25.07
CA GLN A 799 26.12 -34.10 23.62
C GLN A 799 24.65 -34.24 23.20
N VAL A 800 23.85 -35.03 23.92
CA VAL A 800 22.39 -35.11 23.67
C VAL A 800 21.72 -33.73 23.78
N ILE A 801 22.10 -32.93 24.79
CA ILE A 801 21.52 -31.58 24.98
C ILE A 801 21.98 -30.62 23.89
N GLU A 802 23.25 -30.69 23.49
CA GLU A 802 23.81 -29.91 22.38
C GLU A 802 23.08 -30.21 21.06
N ASP A 803 22.87 -31.49 20.76
CA ASP A 803 22.18 -31.94 19.53
C ASP A 803 20.70 -31.54 19.53
N LEU A 804 20.02 -31.68 20.68
CA LEU A 804 18.64 -31.23 20.85
C LEU A 804 18.53 -29.71 20.68
N MET A 805 19.40 -28.93 21.33
CA MET A 805 19.44 -27.48 21.19
C MET A 805 19.67 -27.07 19.73
N TRP A 806 20.62 -27.72 19.05
CA TRP A 806 20.90 -27.49 17.63
C TRP A 806 19.67 -27.77 16.75
N ALA A 807 18.99 -28.89 16.99
CA ALA A 807 17.80 -29.27 16.26
C ALA A 807 16.67 -28.23 16.43
N LEU A 808 16.39 -27.81 17.66
CA LEU A 808 15.34 -26.85 17.98
C LEU A 808 15.59 -25.48 17.31
N LEU A 809 16.82 -24.97 17.39
CA LEU A 809 17.22 -23.69 16.76
C LEU A 809 17.04 -23.67 15.24
N ASN A 810 17.08 -24.83 14.59
CA ASN A 810 16.95 -24.96 13.13
C ASN A 810 15.50 -25.20 12.65
N THR A 811 14.53 -25.24 13.56
CA THR A 811 13.12 -25.45 13.19
C THR A 811 12.43 -24.18 12.69
N PRO A 812 11.38 -24.31 11.84
CA PRO A 812 10.51 -23.18 11.52
C PRO A 812 9.82 -22.57 12.75
N GLU A 813 9.51 -23.35 13.78
CA GLU A 813 8.89 -22.85 15.01
C GLU A 813 9.81 -21.83 15.74
N TYR A 814 11.13 -22.02 15.65
CA TYR A 814 12.10 -21.09 16.22
C TYR A 814 12.29 -19.84 15.34
N LEU A 815 12.51 -20.05 14.04
CA LEU A 815 12.91 -18.99 13.10
C LEU A 815 11.78 -18.00 12.76
N PHE A 816 10.53 -18.41 12.97
CA PHE A 816 9.36 -17.61 12.65
C PHE A 816 8.57 -17.25 13.90
N LYS A 817 8.02 -16.05 13.87
CA LYS A 817 6.91 -15.62 14.71
C LYS A 817 5.63 -16.11 14.03
N ASN A 818 4.95 -17.05 14.67
CA ASN A 818 3.67 -17.62 14.21
C ASN A 818 2.51 -16.79 14.68
#